data_AF-A0AAX0WTB9-F1
#
_entry.id   AF-A0AAX0WTB9-F1
#
_cell.length_a   1.000
_cell.length_b   1.000
_cell.length_c   1.000
_cell.angle_alpha   90.00
_cell.angle_beta   90.00
_cell.angle_gamma   90.00
#
_symmetry.space_group_name_H-M   'P 1'
#
loop_
_entity.id
_entity.type
_entity.pdbx_description
1 polymer ?
#
loop_
_entity_poly.entity_id
_entity_poly.type
_entity_poly.pdbx_seq_one_letter_code
_entity_poly.pdbx_strand_id
1 'polypeptide(L)'
;MFQKQDSIKGFTLKYTGVKFKEEDVSVHGMEALRKNFSEMGALAIRFQLSLAQFSALIEPVCEENYEENSIEHTAEGKNQSDVFGLSKGGSTVSQNTKLLEKSSHYSIGKGKILNERNQALKYPNTENLHGGESIWDTIHFSVWQTGISLSSKLSKQGFLYLCHPKGVDSQQYQLITEELDKGKFEIITEHDKKIVKTHSGMVLETSSIPSNTKIDLDPEHTQTYQDNGFVVNVNDRLAPMGWIIKESNKKLVKPEHAEDIIRVIRISKSGFRRLPEDQGKLLMLGLMKGNEHILHTQNRSFNAMDILLEILEKEYGFDPSQLMDSTIIKNVYKQMQSNVQEKDIVEDLLTLNLAFEMVQPLKATLAKSVRHPLLKHLTNSYAVNQNTLKAIIYAFDLQKKDDSPALYLDGKMPISTDEGLIDVRINGQLANPDLTNPKHTAGLLSIAVLVSEQMLMEQLLRDTVHYGEEHPNARALKAILNDDELFLKLREDASNLPTNENGPILGLQFTYCEGIITQLREKLGTNHLIEVVRQLESGESMDINPDAITALNNLFTIGVTLQQLEGTSGAKANSRGINGGLSLVIQKLAPSLYDELSGRTPPTPVLQTKSEVEKASSELETMDVCPFISGKLGSKSIENPHQQKDHELKKEQTTGSWCGFFTKVVVTTGLTAASIYFGSQML
;
A
#
# COMPACT_ATOMS: atom_id res chain seq x y z
N MET A 1 2.07 -36.76 15.45
CA MET A 1 0.83 -36.15 15.97
C MET A 1 1.09 -34.65 16.02
N PHE A 2 0.76 -33.92 14.95
CA PHE A 2 1.03 -32.49 14.88
C PHE A 2 -0.03 -31.76 15.70
N GLN A 3 0.39 -31.11 16.80
CA GLN A 3 -0.45 -30.11 17.45
C GLN A 3 -0.81 -29.08 16.38
N LYS A 4 -2.11 -28.83 16.19
CA LYS A 4 -2.58 -27.64 15.46
C LYS A 4 -1.94 -26.45 16.18
N GLN A 5 -0.98 -25.80 15.55
CA GLN A 5 -0.53 -24.48 15.99
C GLN A 5 -1.76 -23.57 15.95
N ASP A 6 -2.11 -23.00 17.09
CA ASP A 6 -3.11 -21.94 17.15
C ASP A 6 -2.73 -20.88 16.11
N SER A 7 -3.68 -20.49 15.27
CA SER A 7 -3.46 -19.46 14.25
C SER A 7 -2.88 -18.23 14.92
N ILE A 8 -1.68 -17.81 14.50
CA ILE A 8 -1.02 -16.61 15.02
C ILE A 8 -1.99 -15.43 14.88
N LYS A 9 -2.47 -14.90 16.02
CA LYS A 9 -3.24 -13.64 16.03
C LYS A 9 -2.25 -12.51 15.72
N GLY A 10 -2.26 -12.03 14.48
CA GLY A 10 -1.34 -10.96 14.07
C GLY A 10 -1.53 -9.67 14.87
N PHE A 11 -0.46 -8.85 14.93
CA PHE A 11 -0.49 -7.54 15.56
C PHE A 11 -1.07 -6.49 14.61
N THR A 12 -2.19 -5.89 15.00
CA THR A 12 -2.84 -4.83 14.21
C THR A 12 -2.11 -3.52 14.43
N LEU A 13 -1.55 -2.97 13.35
CA LEU A 13 -0.89 -1.66 13.37
C LEU A 13 -1.95 -0.56 13.44
N LYS A 14 -1.77 0.34 14.40
CA LYS A 14 -2.65 1.46 14.72
C LYS A 14 -1.84 2.70 15.06
N TYR A 15 -2.21 3.83 14.48
CA TYR A 15 -1.76 5.15 14.86
C TYR A 15 -2.67 5.72 15.98
N THR A 16 -2.07 6.17 17.08
CA THR A 16 -2.78 6.62 18.29
C THR A 16 -2.80 8.13 18.47
N GLY A 17 -2.21 8.89 17.54
CA GLY A 17 -2.26 10.36 17.59
C GLY A 17 -1.03 11.02 18.21
N VAL A 18 0.10 10.32 18.25
CA VAL A 18 1.36 10.84 18.82
C VAL A 18 2.10 11.70 17.80
N LYS A 19 2.55 12.89 18.21
CA LYS A 19 3.49 13.69 17.40
C LYS A 19 4.92 13.18 17.57
N PHE A 20 5.62 12.96 16.47
CA PHE A 20 6.98 12.38 16.48
C PHE A 20 8.10 13.34 16.90
N LYS A 21 7.76 14.57 17.30
CA LYS A 21 8.69 15.50 17.97
C LYS A 21 8.75 15.33 19.49
N GLU A 22 7.79 14.62 20.08
CA GLU A 22 7.66 14.46 21.52
C GLU A 22 8.38 13.19 22.00
N GLU A 23 9.07 13.28 23.14
CA GLU A 23 9.67 12.11 23.78
C GLU A 23 8.62 11.41 24.62
N ASP A 24 8.38 10.14 24.32
CA ASP A 24 7.57 9.28 25.19
C ASP A 24 8.49 8.33 25.98
N VAL A 25 8.70 8.67 27.25
CA VAL A 25 9.57 7.93 28.18
C VAL A 25 8.77 6.86 28.96
N SER A 26 7.46 6.74 28.72
CA SER A 26 6.56 5.95 29.59
C SER A 26 6.57 4.44 29.35
N VAL A 27 7.23 3.96 28.29
CA VAL A 27 7.19 2.55 27.87
C VAL A 27 8.59 1.99 27.63
N HIS A 28 8.80 0.72 27.98
CA HIS A 28 10.08 0.01 27.87
C HIS A 28 9.93 -1.36 27.19
N GLY A 29 11.05 -1.98 26.80
CA GLY A 29 11.07 -3.33 26.23
C GLY A 29 10.21 -3.49 24.96
N MET A 30 9.54 -4.65 24.85
CA MET A 30 8.65 -4.95 23.71
C MET A 30 7.48 -3.98 23.56
N GLU A 31 6.98 -3.42 24.66
CA GLU A 31 5.85 -2.49 24.62
C GLU A 31 6.22 -1.17 23.91
N ALA A 32 7.43 -0.67 24.18
CA ALA A 32 7.96 0.50 23.49
C ALA A 32 8.15 0.25 21.99
N LEU A 33 8.72 -0.92 21.63
CA LEU A 33 8.88 -1.30 20.23
C LEU A 33 7.52 -1.41 19.53
N ARG A 34 6.57 -2.16 20.11
CA ARG A 34 5.23 -2.36 19.56
C ARG A 34 4.53 -1.03 19.33
N LYS A 35 4.58 -0.12 20.30
CA LYS A 35 4.00 1.22 20.15
C LYS A 35 4.65 1.96 19.00
N ASN A 36 5.97 2.17 19.03
CA ASN A 36 6.67 2.98 18.02
C ASN A 36 6.55 2.40 16.60
N PHE A 37 6.64 1.07 16.49
CA PHE A 37 6.47 0.37 15.22
C PHE A 37 5.01 0.44 14.74
N SER A 38 4.04 0.32 15.66
CA SER A 38 2.62 0.48 15.35
C SER A 38 2.32 1.85 14.76
N GLU A 39 2.79 2.93 15.39
CA GLU A 39 2.54 4.30 14.93
C GLU A 39 3.08 4.51 13.51
N MET A 40 4.37 4.21 13.27
CA MET A 40 4.99 4.42 11.95
C MET A 40 4.49 3.42 10.91
N GLY A 41 4.36 2.15 11.29
CA GLY A 41 3.91 1.07 10.40
C GLY A 41 2.47 1.26 9.94
N ALA A 42 1.59 1.78 10.82
CA ALA A 42 0.22 2.14 10.44
C ALA A 42 0.23 3.22 9.37
N LEU A 43 0.94 4.34 9.59
CA LEU A 43 1.01 5.44 8.62
C LEU A 43 1.58 4.98 7.28
N ALA A 44 2.68 4.21 7.28
CA ALA A 44 3.31 3.71 6.06
C ALA A 44 2.36 2.80 5.24
N ILE A 45 1.75 1.81 5.88
CA ILE A 45 0.89 0.85 5.19
C ILE A 45 -0.39 1.52 4.70
N ARG A 46 -1.04 2.34 5.53
CA ARG A 46 -2.29 3.01 5.13
C ARG A 46 -2.05 3.95 3.96
N PHE A 47 -0.96 4.72 4.00
CA PHE A 47 -0.62 5.61 2.91
C PHE A 47 -0.36 4.84 1.61
N GLN A 48 0.40 3.74 1.66
CA GLN A 48 0.62 2.90 0.48
C GLN A 48 -0.67 2.33 -0.10
N LEU A 49 -1.57 1.84 0.76
CA LEU A 49 -2.85 1.30 0.32
C LEU A 49 -3.73 2.37 -0.31
N SER A 50 -3.71 3.61 0.18
CA SER A 50 -4.42 4.74 -0.43
C SER A 50 -3.86 5.08 -1.82
N LEU A 51 -2.53 5.12 -1.96
CA LEU A 51 -1.87 5.36 -3.24
C LEU A 51 -2.19 4.24 -4.25
N ALA A 52 -2.07 2.97 -3.83
CA ALA A 52 -2.39 1.82 -4.66
C ALA A 52 -3.88 1.80 -5.06
N GLN A 53 -4.80 2.12 -4.15
CA GLN A 53 -6.22 2.18 -4.49
C GLN A 53 -6.49 3.20 -5.60
N PHE A 54 -5.84 4.38 -5.57
CA PHE A 54 -5.99 5.35 -6.65
C PHE A 54 -5.56 4.76 -7.99
N SER A 55 -4.37 4.17 -8.05
CA SER A 55 -3.86 3.61 -9.29
C SER A 55 -4.73 2.47 -9.82
N ALA A 56 -5.19 1.57 -8.94
CA ALA A 56 -6.13 0.51 -9.31
C ALA A 56 -7.52 1.01 -9.75
N LEU A 57 -7.87 2.28 -9.47
CA LEU A 57 -9.10 2.89 -9.97
C LEU A 57 -8.90 3.56 -11.33
N ILE A 58 -7.76 4.22 -11.56
CA ILE A 58 -7.45 4.95 -12.79
C ILE A 58 -6.96 4.03 -13.91
N GLU A 59 -6.06 3.10 -13.62
CA GLU A 59 -5.41 2.32 -14.69
C GLU A 59 -6.36 1.44 -15.51
N PRO A 60 -7.37 0.76 -14.92
CA PRO A 60 -8.36 0.03 -15.71
C PRO A 60 -9.23 0.91 -16.63
N VAL A 61 -9.19 2.23 -16.46
CA VAL A 61 -9.83 3.19 -17.38
C VAL A 61 -8.97 3.40 -18.64
N CYS A 62 -7.67 3.18 -18.54
CA CYS A 62 -6.70 3.48 -19.60
C CYS A 62 -6.07 2.23 -20.24
N GLU A 63 -6.33 1.03 -19.71
CA GLU A 63 -5.80 -0.25 -20.19
C GLU A 63 -6.86 -1.34 -20.19
N GLU A 64 -7.06 -1.99 -21.33
CA GLU A 64 -7.99 -3.12 -21.48
C GLU A 64 -7.47 -4.36 -20.74
N ASN A 65 -6.17 -4.66 -20.87
CA ASN A 65 -5.50 -5.80 -20.26
C ASN A 65 -4.90 -5.45 -18.89
N TYR A 66 -5.65 -4.73 -18.06
CA TYR A 66 -5.19 -4.37 -16.71
C TYR A 66 -4.81 -5.60 -15.88
N GLU A 67 -5.52 -6.73 -16.03
CA GLU A 67 -5.19 -7.95 -15.27
C GLU A 67 -3.78 -8.47 -15.57
N GLU A 68 -3.25 -8.24 -16.78
CA GLU A 68 -1.89 -8.67 -17.16
C GLU A 68 -0.81 -7.68 -16.66
N ASN A 69 -1.17 -6.41 -16.49
CA ASN A 69 -0.26 -5.31 -16.16
C ASN A 69 -0.63 -4.60 -14.85
N SER A 70 -1.37 -5.28 -13.98
CA SER A 70 -1.98 -4.72 -12.78
C SER A 70 -0.93 -4.13 -11.85
N ILE A 71 -1.33 -3.13 -11.04
CA ILE A 71 -0.42 -2.58 -10.03
C ILE A 71 -0.01 -3.54 -8.94
N GLU A 72 -0.71 -4.66 -8.92
CA GLU A 72 -0.51 -5.74 -7.99
C GLU A 72 0.52 -6.77 -8.47
N HIS A 73 0.91 -6.70 -9.75
CA HIS A 73 1.97 -7.53 -10.32
C HIS A 73 3.36 -7.03 -9.95
N THR A 74 4.31 -7.96 -10.00
CA THR A 74 5.71 -7.72 -9.70
C THR A 74 6.35 -6.90 -10.81
N ALA A 75 6.51 -5.59 -10.63
CA ALA A 75 7.29 -4.79 -11.56
C ALA A 75 8.80 -5.08 -11.44
N GLU A 76 9.54 -4.79 -12.51
CA GLU A 76 10.99 -4.99 -12.53
C GLU A 76 11.78 -3.84 -11.90
N GLY A 77 11.14 -2.71 -11.58
CA GLY A 77 11.76 -1.50 -11.02
C GLY A 77 12.76 -0.82 -11.95
N LYS A 78 12.35 0.24 -12.67
CA LYS A 78 13.12 1.26 -13.44
C LYS A 78 12.12 2.32 -13.95
N ASN A 79 12.59 3.31 -14.74
CA ASN A 79 11.76 3.94 -15.79
C ASN A 79 11.37 2.84 -16.79
N GLN A 80 10.43 1.96 -16.44
CA GLN A 80 9.90 1.08 -17.45
C GLN A 80 9.02 1.98 -18.32
N SER A 81 9.56 2.33 -19.50
CA SER A 81 8.90 3.24 -20.45
C SER A 81 7.55 2.73 -20.93
N ASP A 82 7.28 1.45 -20.68
CA ASP A 82 6.04 0.69 -20.84
C ASP A 82 5.04 0.86 -19.69
N VAL A 83 5.43 1.34 -18.49
CA VAL A 83 4.53 1.58 -17.35
C VAL A 83 3.42 2.57 -17.69
N PHE A 84 3.72 3.57 -18.50
CA PHE A 84 2.75 4.51 -19.06
C PHE A 84 2.75 4.45 -20.59
N GLY A 85 3.22 3.34 -21.15
CA GLY A 85 3.62 3.13 -22.55
C GLY A 85 2.95 4.06 -23.54
N LEU A 86 3.61 5.19 -23.86
CA LEU A 86 3.28 5.98 -25.03
C LEU A 86 3.77 5.20 -26.25
N SER A 87 3.05 4.14 -26.63
CA SER A 87 3.38 3.41 -27.85
C SER A 87 3.28 4.40 -29.02
N LYS A 88 4.39 4.61 -29.73
CA LYS A 88 4.49 5.56 -30.86
C LYS A 88 3.59 5.18 -32.06
N GLY A 89 2.78 4.13 -31.94
CA GLY A 89 1.90 3.59 -32.98
C GLY A 89 0.41 3.56 -32.61
N GLY A 90 -0.01 4.15 -31.49
CA GLY A 90 -1.43 4.22 -31.10
C GLY A 90 -2.21 5.33 -31.80
N SER A 91 -3.54 5.24 -31.81
CA SER A 91 -4.45 6.31 -32.27
C SER A 91 -4.26 7.61 -31.46
N THR A 92 -4.73 8.75 -31.98
CA THR A 92 -4.72 10.01 -31.23
C THR A 92 -5.49 9.90 -29.91
N VAL A 93 -6.60 9.14 -29.89
CA VAL A 93 -7.40 8.91 -28.68
C VAL A 93 -6.58 8.17 -27.64
N SER A 94 -5.94 7.07 -28.01
CA SER A 94 -5.08 6.25 -27.15
C SER A 94 -3.90 7.05 -26.59
N GLN A 95 -3.20 7.80 -27.45
CA GLN A 95 -2.07 8.65 -27.04
C GLN A 95 -2.48 9.72 -26.03
N ASN A 96 -3.61 10.39 -26.28
CA ASN A 96 -4.15 11.40 -25.36
C ASN A 96 -4.58 10.78 -24.03
N THR A 97 -5.26 9.62 -24.05
CA THR A 97 -5.65 8.90 -22.83
C THR A 97 -4.41 8.52 -21.99
N LYS A 98 -3.33 8.06 -22.64
CA LYS A 98 -2.05 7.75 -21.97
C LYS A 98 -1.36 8.97 -21.38
N LEU A 99 -1.40 10.12 -22.05
CA LEU A 99 -0.91 11.39 -21.51
C LEU A 99 -1.66 11.78 -20.23
N LEU A 100 -2.99 11.68 -20.25
CA LEU A 100 -3.82 11.96 -19.08
C LEU A 100 -3.52 10.98 -17.94
N GLU A 101 -3.37 9.69 -18.24
CA GLU A 101 -2.99 8.67 -17.27
C GLU A 101 -1.64 9.02 -16.61
N LYS A 102 -0.61 9.33 -17.41
CA LYS A 102 0.71 9.70 -16.91
C LYS A 102 0.65 10.92 -15.99
N SER A 103 -0.03 11.97 -16.43
CA SER A 103 -0.13 13.23 -15.68
C SER A 103 -0.92 13.05 -14.39
N SER A 104 -2.00 12.25 -14.40
CA SER A 104 -2.81 11.93 -13.21
C SER A 104 -2.01 11.27 -12.08
N HIS A 105 -0.94 10.55 -12.43
CA HIS A 105 -0.07 9.85 -11.50
C HIS A 105 1.10 10.71 -11.01
N TYR A 106 1.20 11.98 -11.41
CA TYR A 106 2.31 12.85 -11.03
C TYR A 106 2.53 12.87 -9.52
N SER A 107 1.52 13.28 -8.74
CA SER A 107 1.57 13.37 -7.26
C SER A 107 1.67 12.03 -6.54
N ILE A 108 1.62 10.92 -7.27
CA ILE A 108 1.42 9.56 -6.77
C ILE A 108 2.66 8.70 -6.94
N GLY A 109 3.31 8.73 -8.12
CA GLY A 109 4.51 7.95 -8.42
C GLY A 109 4.25 6.48 -8.81
N LYS A 110 3.55 6.24 -9.94
CA LYS A 110 3.17 4.88 -10.41
C LYS A 110 4.33 3.88 -10.47
N GLY A 111 5.52 4.33 -10.90
CA GLY A 111 6.71 3.48 -11.02
C GLY A 111 7.11 2.81 -9.71
N LYS A 112 6.66 3.30 -8.57
CA LYS A 112 6.91 2.72 -7.24
C LYS A 112 5.76 1.88 -6.70
N ILE A 113 4.51 2.25 -7.01
CA ILE A 113 3.31 1.51 -6.60
C ILE A 113 3.34 0.06 -7.10
N LEU A 114 3.76 -0.15 -8.36
CA LEU A 114 3.91 -1.48 -8.97
C LEU A 114 5.01 -2.34 -8.31
N ASN A 115 5.91 -1.74 -7.52
CA ASN A 115 7.13 -2.39 -7.01
C ASN A 115 7.11 -2.69 -5.50
N GLU A 116 6.09 -2.26 -4.75
CA GLU A 116 6.20 -2.13 -3.28
C GLU A 116 5.42 -3.14 -2.44
N ARG A 117 4.93 -4.23 -3.04
CA ARG A 117 4.52 -5.40 -2.24
C ARG A 117 5.72 -6.24 -1.88
N ASN A 118 6.37 -5.93 -0.75
CA ASN A 118 7.54 -6.68 -0.22
C ASN A 118 8.70 -6.85 -1.21
N GLN A 119 8.70 -6.07 -2.29
CA GLN A 119 9.67 -6.13 -3.35
C GLN A 119 10.47 -4.86 -3.32
N ALA A 120 11.65 -5.01 -3.89
CA ALA A 120 12.72 -4.14 -3.56
C ALA A 120 13.27 -3.59 -4.86
N LEU A 121 13.32 -2.25 -4.94
CA LEU A 121 13.56 -1.47 -6.14
C LEU A 121 14.83 -1.92 -6.86
N LYS A 122 14.70 -2.76 -7.90
CA LYS A 122 15.84 -3.24 -8.69
C LYS A 122 16.71 -2.06 -9.18
N TYR A 123 16.07 -0.91 -9.47
CA TYR A 123 16.70 0.37 -9.80
C TYR A 123 15.79 1.55 -9.38
N PRO A 124 16.34 2.71 -8.98
CA PRO A 124 15.55 3.90 -8.62
C PRO A 124 14.79 4.47 -9.84
N ASN A 125 13.60 5.04 -9.60
CA ASN A 125 12.86 5.80 -10.61
C ASN A 125 13.63 7.09 -10.95
N THR A 126 13.74 7.41 -12.24
CA THR A 126 14.46 8.59 -12.77
C THR A 126 13.58 9.43 -13.72
N GLU A 127 12.27 9.14 -13.85
CA GLU A 127 11.34 9.95 -14.67
C GLU A 127 10.88 11.26 -14.00
N ASN A 128 11.44 11.64 -12.84
CA ASN A 128 11.01 12.82 -12.07
C ASN A 128 9.51 12.81 -11.73
N LEU A 129 8.95 11.63 -11.44
CA LEU A 129 7.62 11.52 -10.85
C LEU A 129 7.74 11.87 -9.37
N HIS A 130 7.45 13.13 -9.05
CA HIS A 130 7.44 13.66 -7.69
C HIS A 130 6.09 13.34 -7.06
N GLY A 131 6.06 12.30 -6.23
CA GLY A 131 4.86 11.97 -5.45
C GLY A 131 5.19 11.64 -4.01
N GLY A 132 4.18 11.12 -3.30
CA GLY A 132 4.28 10.62 -1.92
C GLY A 132 5.41 9.61 -1.65
N GLU A 133 6.16 9.18 -2.67
CA GLU A 133 7.36 8.34 -2.60
C GLU A 133 8.32 8.77 -1.49
N SER A 134 8.68 10.06 -1.41
CA SER A 134 9.63 10.56 -0.40
C SER A 134 9.06 10.50 1.03
N ILE A 135 7.75 10.64 1.17
CA ILE A 135 7.03 10.60 2.45
C ILE A 135 6.97 9.15 2.92
N TRP A 136 6.51 8.25 2.05
CA TRP A 136 6.46 6.83 2.34
C TRP A 136 7.85 6.28 2.63
N ASP A 137 8.87 6.61 1.83
CA ASP A 137 10.25 6.15 2.05
C ASP A 137 10.78 6.59 3.41
N THR A 138 10.52 7.84 3.76
CA THR A 138 10.96 8.38 5.05
C THR A 138 10.32 7.64 6.21
N ILE A 139 9.00 7.42 6.17
CA ILE A 139 8.27 6.70 7.23
C ILE A 139 8.67 5.21 7.24
N HIS A 140 8.66 4.56 6.08
CA HIS A 140 8.92 3.13 5.92
C HIS A 140 10.37 2.74 6.20
N PHE A 141 11.33 3.65 5.97
CA PHE A 141 12.73 3.45 6.37
C PHE A 141 12.85 3.12 7.87
N SER A 142 12.05 3.77 8.72
CA SER A 142 12.04 3.50 10.17
C SER A 142 11.64 2.06 10.51
N VAL A 143 10.69 1.51 9.76
CA VAL A 143 10.20 0.14 9.88
C VAL A 143 11.33 -0.85 9.55
N TRP A 144 12.07 -0.61 8.45
CA TRP A 144 13.22 -1.43 8.05
C TRP A 144 14.41 -1.33 9.01
N GLN A 145 14.64 -0.17 9.61
CA GLN A 145 15.73 0.03 10.57
C GLN A 145 15.66 -0.94 11.74
N THR A 146 14.46 -1.34 12.15
CA THR A 146 14.23 -2.36 13.19
C THR A 146 14.93 -3.68 12.83
N GLY A 147 14.81 -4.13 11.58
CA GLY A 147 15.48 -5.35 11.09
C GLY A 147 16.99 -5.16 10.84
N ILE A 148 17.37 -4.02 10.24
CA ILE A 148 18.78 -3.70 9.95
C ILE A 148 19.61 -3.61 11.24
N SER A 149 19.05 -2.99 12.27
CA SER A 149 19.72 -2.75 13.54
C SER A 149 19.80 -4.00 14.43
N LEU A 150 19.03 -5.05 14.13
CA LEU A 150 18.92 -6.25 14.97
C LEU A 150 20.28 -6.90 15.24
N SER A 151 21.10 -7.08 14.21
CA SER A 151 22.48 -7.62 14.33
C SER A 151 23.33 -6.82 15.33
N SER A 152 23.34 -5.49 15.17
CA SER A 152 24.15 -4.60 16.02
C SER A 152 23.63 -4.57 17.46
N LYS A 153 22.31 -4.50 17.65
CA LYS A 153 21.69 -4.42 18.99
C LYS A 153 21.84 -5.73 19.75
N LEU A 154 21.66 -6.89 19.11
CA LEU A 154 21.95 -8.19 19.71
C LEU A 154 23.42 -8.28 20.15
N SER A 155 24.36 -7.91 19.26
CA SER A 155 25.80 -7.96 19.57
C SER A 155 26.17 -7.06 20.77
N LYS A 156 25.65 -5.83 20.79
CA LYS A 156 25.88 -4.87 21.91
C LYS A 156 25.30 -5.36 23.24
N GLN A 157 24.25 -6.18 23.19
CA GLN A 157 23.63 -6.77 24.36
C GLN A 157 24.22 -8.14 24.72
N GLY A 158 25.39 -8.51 24.17
CA GLY A 158 26.14 -9.70 24.58
C GLY A 158 25.63 -11.00 23.98
N PHE A 159 24.92 -10.94 22.84
CA PHE A 159 24.71 -12.12 22.00
C PHE A 159 25.95 -12.33 21.11
N LEU A 160 26.43 -13.58 21.06
CA LEU A 160 27.60 -13.98 20.29
C LEU A 160 27.18 -14.98 19.22
N TYR A 161 27.69 -14.77 18.01
CA TYR A 161 27.58 -15.76 16.93
C TYR A 161 28.75 -16.72 17.02
N LEU A 162 28.46 -18.02 17.07
CA LEU A 162 29.44 -19.10 17.03
C LEU A 162 29.61 -19.56 15.59
N CYS A 163 30.79 -19.29 15.02
CA CYS A 163 31.08 -19.60 13.63
C CYS A 163 31.05 -21.12 13.40
N HIS A 164 30.44 -21.53 12.30
CA HIS A 164 30.46 -22.94 11.90
C HIS A 164 31.91 -23.36 11.56
N PRO A 165 32.46 -24.37 12.25
CA PRO A 165 33.84 -24.82 12.03
C PRO A 165 33.98 -25.56 10.69
N LYS A 166 35.20 -25.58 10.14
CA LYS A 166 35.48 -26.29 8.88
C LYS A 166 35.40 -27.80 9.08
N GLY A 167 34.83 -28.50 8.08
CA GLY A 167 34.78 -29.96 8.06
C GLY A 167 33.73 -30.59 8.97
N VAL A 168 32.85 -29.78 9.59
CA VAL A 168 31.71 -30.28 10.35
C VAL A 168 30.55 -30.64 9.43
N ASP A 169 30.09 -31.88 9.54
CA ASP A 169 28.92 -32.41 8.84
C ASP A 169 27.63 -32.27 9.66
N SER A 170 26.51 -32.76 9.12
CA SER A 170 25.20 -32.66 9.76
C SER A 170 25.12 -33.42 11.08
N GLN A 171 25.82 -34.55 11.24
CA GLN A 171 25.81 -35.33 12.49
C GLN A 171 26.59 -34.61 13.58
N GLN A 172 27.77 -34.09 13.24
CA GLN A 172 28.59 -33.32 14.15
C GLN A 172 27.92 -32.00 14.55
N TYR A 173 27.21 -31.35 13.63
CA TYR A 173 26.42 -30.15 13.93
C TYR A 173 25.32 -30.42 14.95
N GLN A 174 24.60 -31.53 14.83
CA GLN A 174 23.60 -31.95 15.82
C GLN A 174 24.23 -32.23 17.18
N LEU A 175 25.38 -32.92 17.22
CA LEU A 175 26.11 -33.17 18.46
C LEU A 175 26.53 -31.88 19.15
N ILE A 176 27.13 -30.93 18.41
CA ILE A 176 27.52 -29.62 18.94
C ILE A 176 26.28 -28.87 19.46
N THR A 177 25.18 -28.89 18.70
CA THR A 177 23.91 -28.26 19.11
C THR A 177 23.43 -28.81 20.46
N GLU A 178 23.44 -30.13 20.65
CA GLU A 178 23.06 -30.75 21.91
C GLU A 178 23.99 -30.38 23.08
N GLU A 179 25.30 -30.29 22.83
CA GLU A 179 26.26 -29.89 23.85
C GLU A 179 26.05 -28.43 24.27
N LEU A 180 25.80 -27.54 23.31
CA LEU A 180 25.49 -26.13 23.56
C LEU A 180 24.16 -25.96 24.32
N ASP A 181 23.11 -26.69 23.92
CA ASP A 181 21.79 -26.66 24.56
C ASP A 181 21.84 -27.13 26.02
N LYS A 182 22.61 -28.20 26.29
CA LYS A 182 22.85 -28.74 27.64
C LYS A 182 23.82 -27.89 28.47
N GLY A 183 24.33 -26.78 27.94
CA GLY A 183 25.30 -25.91 28.62
C GLY A 183 26.68 -26.56 28.82
N LYS A 184 27.01 -27.60 28.04
CA LYS A 184 28.27 -28.37 28.13
C LYS A 184 29.39 -27.72 27.30
N PHE A 185 29.68 -26.47 27.60
CA PHE A 185 30.73 -25.71 26.93
C PHE A 185 31.38 -24.67 27.84
N GLU A 186 32.58 -24.24 27.47
CA GLU A 186 33.32 -23.17 28.13
C GLU A 186 33.59 -22.03 27.17
N ILE A 187 33.45 -20.79 27.65
CA ILE A 187 33.85 -19.58 26.91
C ILE A 187 35.26 -19.22 27.39
N ILE A 188 36.24 -19.34 26.50
CA ILE A 188 37.67 -19.10 26.79
C ILE A 188 38.10 -17.86 26.01
N THR A 189 38.96 -17.03 26.60
CA THR A 189 39.58 -15.91 25.88
C THR A 189 41.02 -16.29 25.56
N GLU A 190 41.33 -16.45 24.27
CA GLU A 190 42.67 -16.75 23.76
C GLU A 190 43.10 -15.65 22.78
N HIS A 191 44.28 -15.05 22.99
CA HIS A 191 44.85 -14.05 22.08
C HIS A 191 43.87 -12.91 21.73
N ASP A 192 43.21 -12.34 22.74
CA ASP A 192 42.17 -11.31 22.63
C ASP A 192 40.91 -11.70 21.82
N LYS A 193 40.73 -13.00 21.54
CA LYS A 193 39.54 -13.55 20.90
C LYS A 193 38.81 -14.49 21.84
N LYS A 194 37.49 -14.35 21.91
CA LYS A 194 36.64 -15.31 22.62
C LYS A 194 36.42 -16.53 21.72
N ILE A 195 36.58 -17.71 22.28
CA ILE A 195 36.26 -19.00 21.66
C ILE A 195 35.33 -19.78 22.57
N VAL A 196 34.53 -20.67 21.99
CA VAL A 196 33.70 -21.62 22.73
C VAL A 196 34.25 -23.02 22.52
N LYS A 197 34.59 -23.69 23.62
CA LYS A 197 35.06 -25.07 23.60
C LYS A 197 33.96 -25.98 24.14
N THR A 198 33.49 -26.91 23.31
CA THR A 198 32.46 -27.87 23.72
C THR A 198 33.07 -29.08 24.43
N HIS A 199 32.26 -29.89 25.10
CA HIS A 199 32.72 -31.08 25.83
C HIS A 199 33.41 -32.11 24.93
N SER A 200 32.94 -32.28 23.69
CA SER A 200 33.58 -33.11 22.66
C SER A 200 34.93 -32.56 22.16
N GLY A 201 35.35 -31.38 22.64
CA GLY A 201 36.62 -30.75 22.29
C GLY A 201 36.58 -29.87 21.04
N MET A 202 35.41 -29.64 20.46
CA MET A 202 35.25 -28.74 19.33
C MET A 202 35.50 -27.29 19.75
N VAL A 203 36.27 -26.56 18.94
CA VAL A 203 36.58 -25.15 19.16
C VAL A 203 35.82 -24.30 18.14
N LEU A 204 34.94 -23.44 18.65
CA LEU A 204 34.11 -22.55 17.86
C LEU A 204 34.61 -21.12 18.04
N GLU A 205 34.99 -20.47 16.94
CA GLU A 205 35.31 -19.05 16.95
C GLU A 205 34.05 -18.23 17.24
N THR A 206 34.14 -17.20 18.07
CA THR A 206 33.03 -16.27 18.28
C THR A 206 33.17 -15.03 17.40
N SER A 207 32.04 -14.43 17.05
CA SER A 207 31.97 -13.13 16.39
C SER A 207 30.72 -12.36 16.83
N SER A 208 30.65 -11.08 16.46
CA SER A 208 29.38 -10.33 16.50
C SER A 208 28.35 -11.01 15.60
N ILE A 209 27.06 -10.88 15.93
CA ILE A 209 25.97 -11.33 15.05
C ILE A 209 26.19 -10.77 13.65
N PRO A 210 26.26 -11.60 12.61
CA PRO A 210 26.62 -11.17 11.26
C PRO A 210 25.67 -10.07 10.79
N SER A 211 26.24 -9.02 10.20
CA SER A 211 25.46 -8.01 9.51
C SER A 211 24.81 -8.62 8.27
N ASN A 212 23.78 -7.94 7.80
CA ASN A 212 23.00 -8.35 6.65
C ASN A 212 23.88 -8.65 5.41
N THR A 213 24.94 -7.87 5.16
CA THR A 213 25.94 -8.07 4.08
C THR A 213 26.69 -9.39 4.14
N LYS A 214 26.83 -9.99 5.33
CA LYS A 214 27.56 -11.24 5.58
C LYS A 214 26.69 -12.48 5.50
N ILE A 215 25.39 -12.34 5.21
CA ILE A 215 24.47 -13.46 5.07
C ILE A 215 24.05 -13.56 3.60
N ASP A 216 24.23 -14.74 3.03
CA ASP A 216 23.83 -15.13 1.69
C ASP A 216 22.93 -16.37 1.73
N LEU A 217 22.32 -16.70 0.59
CA LEU A 217 21.38 -17.80 0.42
C LEU A 217 21.90 -18.72 -0.68
N ASP A 218 21.81 -20.03 -0.45
CA ASP A 218 22.27 -21.09 -1.34
C ASP A 218 21.15 -22.10 -1.56
N PRO A 219 20.20 -21.82 -2.48
CA PRO A 219 19.05 -22.69 -2.75
C PRO A 219 19.43 -24.05 -3.34
N GLU A 220 20.61 -24.14 -3.96
CA GLU A 220 21.13 -25.38 -4.54
C GLU A 220 21.88 -26.24 -3.51
N HIS A 221 22.05 -25.76 -2.27
CA HIS A 221 22.74 -26.47 -1.18
C HIS A 221 24.17 -26.90 -1.57
N THR A 222 24.88 -26.08 -2.33
CA THR A 222 26.27 -26.31 -2.77
C THR A 222 27.30 -26.01 -1.68
N GLN A 223 26.97 -25.10 -0.77
CA GLN A 223 27.81 -24.55 0.28
C GLN A 223 27.25 -24.78 1.69
N THR A 224 25.98 -25.20 1.79
CA THR A 224 25.35 -25.60 3.06
C THR A 224 24.55 -26.89 2.92
N TYR A 225 24.67 -27.78 3.91
CA TYR A 225 23.83 -28.98 4.01
C TYR A 225 22.53 -28.73 4.78
N GLN A 226 22.32 -27.52 5.28
CA GLN A 226 21.15 -27.17 6.09
C GLN A 226 19.97 -26.78 5.19
N ASP A 227 18.78 -27.30 5.51
CA ASP A 227 17.53 -27.04 4.77
C ASP A 227 17.14 -25.55 4.71
N ASN A 228 17.65 -24.74 5.65
CA ASN A 228 17.43 -23.30 5.69
C ASN A 228 18.14 -22.53 4.55
N GLY A 229 19.13 -23.16 3.88
CA GLY A 229 19.88 -22.60 2.76
C GLY A 229 20.73 -21.37 3.11
N PHE A 230 20.99 -21.09 4.40
CA PHE A 230 21.80 -19.95 4.82
C PHE A 230 23.30 -20.24 4.73
N VAL A 231 24.03 -19.28 4.15
CA VAL A 231 25.48 -19.24 4.15
C VAL A 231 25.94 -17.95 4.81
N VAL A 232 26.83 -18.04 5.79
CA VAL A 232 27.31 -16.90 6.56
C VAL A 232 28.80 -16.70 6.31
N ASN A 233 29.16 -15.49 5.87
CA ASN A 233 30.52 -15.05 5.65
C ASN A 233 31.05 -14.29 6.87
N VAL A 234 31.72 -14.99 7.76
CA VAL A 234 32.47 -14.37 8.88
C VAL A 234 33.96 -14.63 8.68
N ASN A 235 34.78 -13.60 8.85
CA ASN A 235 36.24 -13.68 8.69
C ASN A 235 36.66 -14.12 7.27
N ASP A 236 35.97 -13.64 6.23
CA ASP A 236 36.18 -13.96 4.81
C ASP A 236 36.11 -15.47 4.48
N ARG A 237 35.27 -16.18 5.24
CA ARG A 237 35.00 -17.61 5.08
C ARG A 237 33.50 -17.85 5.00
N LEU A 238 33.06 -18.34 3.84
CA LEU A 238 31.70 -18.83 3.65
C LEU A 238 31.56 -20.18 4.34
N ALA A 239 30.54 -20.32 5.18
CA ALA A 239 30.21 -21.55 5.89
C ALA A 239 28.69 -21.67 6.08
N PRO A 240 28.18 -22.88 6.37
CA PRO A 240 26.81 -23.05 6.84
C PRO A 240 26.53 -22.18 8.07
N MET A 241 25.26 -21.91 8.35
CA MET A 241 24.89 -21.14 9.55
C MET A 241 25.33 -21.88 10.82
N GLY A 242 26.05 -21.18 11.70
CA GLY A 242 26.39 -21.63 13.05
C GLY A 242 25.32 -21.28 14.09
N TRP A 243 25.75 -21.04 15.33
CA TRP A 243 24.85 -20.88 16.49
C TRP A 243 24.85 -19.47 17.05
N ILE A 244 23.86 -19.15 17.88
CA ILE A 244 23.83 -17.90 18.65
C ILE A 244 23.72 -18.24 20.13
N ILE A 245 24.59 -17.67 20.96
CA ILE A 245 24.53 -17.80 22.43
C ILE A 245 24.39 -16.44 23.08
N LYS A 246 23.78 -16.40 24.27
CA LYS A 246 23.81 -15.22 25.14
C LYS A 246 24.92 -15.39 26.17
N GLU A 247 25.92 -14.53 26.11
CA GLU A 247 27.13 -14.66 26.93
C GLU A 247 26.83 -14.65 28.43
N SER A 248 25.98 -13.72 28.88
CA SER A 248 25.73 -13.48 30.30
C SER A 248 25.07 -14.65 31.04
N ASN A 249 24.25 -15.45 30.34
CA ASN A 249 23.54 -16.59 30.94
C ASN A 249 23.98 -17.94 30.36
N LYS A 250 24.97 -17.94 29.45
CA LYS A 250 25.49 -19.12 28.73
C LYS A 250 24.39 -19.99 28.09
N LYS A 251 23.28 -19.38 27.66
CA LYS A 251 22.19 -20.10 26.98
C LYS A 251 22.38 -20.07 25.47
N LEU A 252 22.16 -21.22 24.84
CA LEU A 252 21.98 -21.34 23.40
C LEU A 252 20.61 -20.76 23.01
N VAL A 253 20.58 -19.86 22.03
CA VAL A 253 19.33 -19.50 21.34
C VAL A 253 18.94 -20.70 20.51
N LYS A 254 17.72 -21.23 20.74
CA LYS A 254 17.21 -22.41 20.02
C LYS A 254 17.45 -22.25 18.51
N PRO A 255 17.92 -23.30 17.81
CA PRO A 255 18.28 -23.22 16.39
C PRO A 255 17.18 -22.59 15.52
N GLU A 256 15.92 -22.94 15.74
CA GLU A 256 14.76 -22.36 15.06
C GLU A 256 14.66 -20.82 15.20
N HIS A 257 14.89 -20.28 16.39
CA HIS A 257 14.89 -18.84 16.62
C HIS A 257 16.17 -18.17 16.10
N ALA A 258 17.31 -18.85 16.15
CA ALA A 258 18.54 -18.37 15.55
C ALA A 258 18.39 -18.24 14.03
N GLU A 259 17.71 -19.19 13.38
CA GLU A 259 17.40 -19.12 11.95
C GLU A 259 16.48 -17.93 11.64
N ASP A 260 15.45 -17.71 12.46
CA ASP A 260 14.55 -16.56 12.29
C ASP A 260 15.27 -15.21 12.51
N ILE A 261 16.23 -15.12 13.44
CA ILE A 261 17.09 -13.93 13.59
C ILE A 261 17.86 -13.66 12.28
N ILE A 262 18.56 -14.67 11.77
CA ILE A 262 19.37 -14.55 10.56
C ILE A 262 18.48 -14.24 9.35
N ARG A 263 17.29 -14.84 9.27
CA ARG A 263 16.26 -14.56 8.27
C ARG A 263 15.81 -13.10 8.31
N VAL A 264 15.42 -12.57 9.47
CA VAL A 264 15.01 -11.15 9.63
C VAL A 264 16.14 -10.21 9.21
N ILE A 265 17.38 -10.47 9.67
CA ILE A 265 18.54 -9.68 9.28
C ILE A 265 18.75 -9.76 7.76
N ARG A 266 18.63 -10.93 7.14
CA ARG A 266 18.80 -11.10 5.69
C ARG A 266 17.72 -10.44 4.87
N ILE A 267 16.45 -10.53 5.30
CA ILE A 267 15.32 -9.83 4.69
C ILE A 267 15.56 -8.32 4.74
N SER A 268 16.13 -7.80 5.84
CA SER A 268 16.45 -6.36 5.95
C SER A 268 17.58 -5.87 5.01
N LYS A 269 18.51 -6.74 4.55
CA LYS A 269 19.47 -6.44 3.44
C LYS A 269 18.77 -6.21 2.13
N SER A 270 17.65 -6.89 1.93
CA SER A 270 16.88 -6.80 0.70
C SER A 270 16.19 -5.45 0.55
N GLY A 271 16.47 -4.46 1.42
CA GLY A 271 15.90 -3.12 1.44
C GLY A 271 15.57 -2.53 0.06
N PHE A 272 16.32 -2.88 -1.00
CA PHE A 272 16.00 -2.50 -2.38
C PHE A 272 16.41 -3.54 -3.47
N ARG A 273 16.51 -4.87 -3.23
CA ARG A 273 16.82 -5.84 -4.33
C ARG A 273 15.95 -7.11 -4.35
N ARG A 274 15.37 -7.44 -5.53
CA ARG A 274 14.69 -8.72 -5.79
C ARG A 274 15.64 -9.88 -5.52
N LEU A 275 15.26 -10.75 -4.59
CA LEU A 275 15.88 -12.06 -4.44
C LEU A 275 15.34 -12.99 -5.55
N PRO A 276 16.18 -13.86 -6.12
CA PRO A 276 15.73 -15.00 -6.90
C PRO A 276 14.57 -15.76 -6.21
N GLU A 277 13.62 -16.31 -6.96
CA GLU A 277 12.38 -16.90 -6.41
C GLU A 277 12.66 -18.03 -5.40
N ASP A 278 13.64 -18.86 -5.73
CA ASP A 278 14.23 -19.92 -4.91
C ASP A 278 14.84 -19.38 -3.60
N GLN A 279 15.57 -18.27 -3.65
CA GLN A 279 16.04 -17.56 -2.44
C GLN A 279 14.87 -16.96 -1.63
N GLY A 280 13.85 -16.44 -2.30
CA GLY A 280 12.64 -15.93 -1.67
C GLY A 280 11.89 -17.00 -0.88
N LYS A 281 11.76 -18.21 -1.43
CA LYS A 281 11.14 -19.36 -0.76
C LYS A 281 11.83 -19.69 0.56
N LEU A 282 13.16 -19.68 0.61
CA LEU A 282 13.93 -19.94 1.84
C LEU A 282 13.69 -18.89 2.94
N LEU A 283 13.51 -17.63 2.55
CA LEU A 283 13.20 -16.54 3.50
C LEU A 283 11.73 -16.52 3.96
N MET A 284 10.85 -17.28 3.30
CA MET A 284 9.43 -17.43 3.69
C MET A 284 9.17 -18.65 4.60
N LEU A 285 10.21 -19.42 4.95
CA LEU A 285 10.15 -20.53 5.92
C LEU A 285 10.14 -20.05 7.39
N GLY A 286 9.93 -20.96 8.34
CA GLY A 286 9.95 -20.67 9.79
C GLY A 286 8.69 -19.99 10.32
N LEU A 287 8.81 -19.02 11.25
CA LEU A 287 7.68 -18.24 11.79
C LEU A 287 6.95 -17.39 10.72
N MET A 288 7.49 -17.34 9.49
CA MET A 288 6.87 -16.73 8.32
C MET A 288 5.93 -17.70 7.57
N LYS A 289 5.99 -19.01 7.84
CA LYS A 289 5.16 -20.05 7.20
C LYS A 289 3.75 -20.06 7.81
N GLY A 290 2.71 -20.07 6.97
CA GLY A 290 1.31 -20.07 7.43
C GLY A 290 0.72 -18.67 7.71
N ASN A 291 1.51 -17.62 7.47
CA ASN A 291 1.09 -16.22 7.54
C ASN A 291 0.27 -15.75 6.31
N GLU A 292 -0.20 -16.68 5.50
CA GLU A 292 -1.00 -16.43 4.29
C GLU A 292 -2.31 -15.70 4.60
N HIS A 293 -2.84 -15.90 5.81
CA HIS A 293 -4.09 -15.30 6.30
C HIS A 293 -3.91 -13.99 7.10
N ILE A 294 -2.68 -13.47 7.22
CA ILE A 294 -2.42 -12.20 7.93
C ILE A 294 -3.16 -11.05 7.24
N LEU A 295 -3.93 -10.30 8.03
CA LEU A 295 -4.76 -9.19 7.58
C LEU A 295 -3.88 -8.04 7.04
N HIS A 296 -4.39 -7.26 6.09
CA HIS A 296 -3.68 -6.11 5.50
C HIS A 296 -3.43 -4.95 6.48
N THR A 297 -3.99 -5.06 7.68
CA THR A 297 -3.75 -4.17 8.82
C THR A 297 -2.53 -4.58 9.64
N GLN A 298 -1.90 -5.70 9.27
CA GLN A 298 -0.82 -6.37 9.99
C GLN A 298 0.36 -6.55 9.04
N ASN A 299 1.57 -6.31 9.52
CA ASN A 299 2.78 -6.54 8.74
C ASN A 299 3.27 -7.97 8.99
N ARG A 300 3.35 -8.80 7.94
CA ARG A 300 3.75 -10.23 8.05
C ARG A 300 5.13 -10.40 8.69
N SER A 301 6.09 -9.61 8.21
CA SER A 301 7.46 -9.60 8.72
C SER A 301 7.50 -9.11 10.16
N PHE A 302 6.71 -8.09 10.49
CA PHE A 302 6.61 -7.62 11.87
C PHE A 302 5.99 -8.65 12.79
N ASN A 303 4.94 -9.38 12.40
CA ASN A 303 4.33 -10.38 13.28
C ASN A 303 5.31 -11.51 13.63
N ALA A 304 6.11 -11.96 12.65
CA ALA A 304 7.17 -12.93 12.91
C ALA A 304 8.29 -12.33 13.79
N MET A 305 8.69 -11.08 13.52
CA MET A 305 9.63 -10.35 14.37
C MET A 305 9.10 -10.17 15.80
N ASP A 306 7.83 -9.84 15.98
CA ASP A 306 7.21 -9.57 17.27
C ASP A 306 7.27 -10.81 18.17
N ILE A 307 6.88 -11.97 17.63
CA ILE A 307 7.00 -13.26 18.32
C ILE A 307 8.46 -13.56 18.68
N LEU A 308 9.37 -13.43 17.71
CA LEU A 308 10.78 -13.70 17.91
C LEU A 308 11.37 -12.80 19.02
N LEU A 309 11.10 -11.50 18.96
CA LEU A 309 11.64 -10.52 19.89
C LEU A 309 11.05 -10.69 21.29
N GLU A 310 9.78 -11.07 21.41
CA GLU A 310 9.18 -11.43 22.71
C GLU A 310 9.84 -12.66 23.33
N ILE A 311 10.18 -13.68 22.53
CA ILE A 311 10.95 -14.84 23.00
C ILE A 311 12.35 -14.40 23.44
N LEU A 312 13.03 -13.56 22.65
CA LEU A 312 14.37 -13.07 22.98
C LEU A 312 14.40 -12.25 24.27
N GLU A 313 13.38 -11.42 24.50
CA GLU A 313 13.22 -10.67 25.74
C GLU A 313 13.01 -11.60 26.93
N LYS A 314 12.02 -12.50 26.87
CA LYS A 314 11.64 -13.37 27.99
C LYS A 314 12.67 -14.42 28.34
N GLU A 315 13.23 -15.11 27.34
CA GLU A 315 14.11 -16.27 27.57
C GLU A 315 15.59 -15.90 27.69
N TYR A 316 16.01 -14.81 27.05
CA TYR A 316 17.42 -14.43 26.89
C TYR A 316 17.77 -13.03 27.41
N GLY A 317 16.78 -12.23 27.85
CA GLY A 317 16.98 -10.90 28.41
C GLY A 317 17.43 -9.86 27.38
N PHE A 318 17.00 -10.00 26.13
CA PHE A 318 17.17 -8.97 25.11
C PHE A 318 16.22 -7.79 25.39
N ASP A 319 16.71 -6.56 25.28
CA ASP A 319 15.90 -5.34 25.30
C ASP A 319 15.63 -4.86 23.86
N PRO A 320 14.41 -5.08 23.34
CA PRO A 320 14.04 -4.71 21.98
C PRO A 320 13.67 -3.23 21.83
N SER A 321 13.52 -2.46 22.91
CA SER A 321 13.17 -1.03 22.84
C SER A 321 14.19 -0.22 22.04
N GLN A 322 15.44 -0.66 22.04
CA GLN A 322 16.53 -0.02 21.31
C GLN A 322 16.50 -0.26 19.80
N LEU A 323 15.63 -1.14 19.28
CA LEU A 323 15.47 -1.37 17.84
C LEU A 323 14.70 -0.24 17.15
N MET A 324 13.84 0.44 17.90
CA MET A 324 13.07 1.60 17.43
C MET A 324 12.97 2.65 18.54
N ASP A 325 14.12 3.26 18.84
CA ASP A 325 14.25 4.27 19.88
C ASP A 325 13.88 5.69 19.39
N SER A 326 13.87 6.63 20.33
CA SER A 326 13.58 8.04 20.03
C SER A 326 14.57 8.68 19.05
N THR A 327 15.78 8.12 18.89
CA THR A 327 16.76 8.61 17.92
C THR A 327 16.29 8.31 16.50
N ILE A 328 15.78 7.10 16.25
CA ILE A 328 15.23 6.71 14.94
C ILE A 328 14.04 7.61 14.60
N ILE A 329 13.10 7.77 15.54
CA ILE A 329 11.90 8.60 15.34
C ILE A 329 12.30 10.06 15.04
N LYS A 330 13.26 10.63 15.81
CA LYS A 330 13.77 11.99 15.57
C LYS A 330 14.47 12.13 14.22
N ASN A 331 15.21 11.12 13.77
CA ASN A 331 15.87 11.16 12.46
C ASN A 331 14.84 11.14 11.32
N VAL A 332 13.80 10.33 11.45
CA VAL A 332 12.69 10.27 10.48
C VAL A 332 11.94 11.61 10.45
N TYR A 333 11.65 12.17 11.63
CA TYR A 333 11.04 13.51 11.73
C TYR A 333 11.91 14.58 11.06
N LYS A 334 13.21 14.63 11.36
CA LYS A 334 14.15 15.58 10.73
C LYS A 334 14.21 15.41 9.21
N GLN A 335 14.26 14.17 8.72
CA GLN A 335 14.28 13.91 7.28
C GLN A 335 12.98 14.37 6.61
N MET A 336 11.83 14.14 7.26
CA MET A 336 10.55 14.63 6.78
C MET A 336 10.53 16.15 6.69
N GLN A 337 11.00 16.85 7.73
CA GLN A 337 11.13 18.31 7.75
C GLN A 337 12.08 18.84 6.66
N SER A 338 13.21 18.17 6.42
CA SER A 338 14.11 18.49 5.29
C SER A 338 13.39 18.36 3.95
N ASN A 339 12.63 17.27 3.76
CA ASN A 339 11.87 17.04 2.53
C ASN A 339 10.77 18.11 2.31
N VAL A 340 10.17 18.67 3.37
CA VAL A 340 9.24 19.82 3.24
C VAL A 340 9.93 21.01 2.58
N GLN A 341 11.17 21.30 2.99
CA GLN A 341 11.93 22.43 2.46
C GLN A 341 12.44 22.16 1.03
N GLU A 342 12.83 20.93 0.74
CA GLU A 342 13.54 20.57 -0.50
C GLU A 342 12.64 20.04 -1.63
N LYS A 343 11.49 19.42 -1.33
CA LYS A 343 10.78 18.52 -2.27
C LYS A 343 9.25 18.73 -2.37
N ASP A 344 8.70 19.84 -1.89
CA ASP A 344 7.26 20.18 -2.01
C ASP A 344 6.27 19.10 -1.51
N ILE A 345 6.71 18.24 -0.58
CA ILE A 345 5.93 17.07 -0.15
C ILE A 345 4.57 17.39 0.47
N VAL A 346 4.39 18.61 1.00
CA VAL A 346 3.11 19.04 1.56
C VAL A 346 2.12 19.35 0.45
N GLU A 347 2.57 20.00 -0.63
CA GLU A 347 1.75 20.25 -1.81
C GLU A 347 1.31 18.92 -2.46
N ASP A 348 2.21 17.92 -2.50
CA ASP A 348 1.89 16.56 -2.95
C ASP A 348 0.76 15.95 -2.10
N LEU A 349 0.86 16.00 -0.76
CA LEU A 349 -0.18 15.46 0.14
C LEU A 349 -1.53 16.15 -0.03
N LEU A 350 -1.54 17.48 -0.15
CA LEU A 350 -2.77 18.24 -0.31
C LEU A 350 -3.41 17.96 -1.69
N THR A 351 -2.59 17.85 -2.74
CA THR A 351 -3.03 17.46 -4.08
C THR A 351 -3.56 16.01 -4.10
N LEU A 352 -2.91 15.09 -3.40
CA LEU A 352 -3.36 13.70 -3.24
C LEU A 352 -4.73 13.59 -2.59
N ASN A 353 -5.03 14.42 -1.58
CA ASN A 353 -6.36 14.43 -0.98
C ASN A 353 -7.45 14.74 -2.03
N LEU A 354 -7.21 15.72 -2.89
CA LEU A 354 -8.14 16.07 -3.98
C LEU A 354 -8.21 14.96 -5.03
N ALA A 355 -7.08 14.34 -5.38
CA ALA A 355 -7.05 13.21 -6.30
C ALA A 355 -7.90 12.03 -5.78
N PHE A 356 -7.78 11.69 -4.50
CA PHE A 356 -8.63 10.66 -3.87
C PHE A 356 -10.10 11.04 -3.85
N GLU A 357 -10.44 12.32 -3.70
CA GLU A 357 -11.80 12.83 -3.76
C GLU A 357 -12.40 12.66 -5.17
N MET A 358 -11.62 13.02 -6.20
CA MET A 358 -12.05 13.07 -7.60
C MET A 358 -12.29 11.69 -8.23
N VAL A 359 -11.64 10.64 -7.74
CA VAL A 359 -11.83 9.26 -8.22
C VAL A 359 -13.01 8.52 -7.58
N GLN A 360 -13.70 9.12 -6.61
CA GLN A 360 -14.85 8.45 -5.96
C GLN A 360 -15.97 8.02 -6.92
N PRO A 361 -16.30 8.73 -8.02
CA PRO A 361 -17.25 8.24 -9.02
C PRO A 361 -16.84 6.90 -9.65
N LEU A 362 -15.54 6.70 -9.93
CA LEU A 362 -15.03 5.44 -10.46
C LEU A 362 -15.23 4.29 -9.47
N LYS A 363 -15.09 4.57 -8.17
CA LYS A 363 -15.30 3.59 -7.10
C LYS A 363 -16.78 3.28 -6.90
N ALA A 364 -17.65 4.29 -6.91
CA ALA A 364 -19.10 4.13 -6.74
C ALA A 364 -19.73 3.24 -7.83
N THR A 365 -19.16 3.28 -9.03
CA THR A 365 -19.68 2.58 -10.21
C THR A 365 -19.06 1.21 -10.45
N LEU A 366 -18.03 0.84 -9.67
CA LEU A 366 -17.22 -0.35 -9.91
C LEU A 366 -18.03 -1.66 -9.90
N ALA A 367 -19.04 -1.77 -9.04
CA ALA A 367 -19.90 -2.96 -8.97
C ALA A 367 -20.77 -3.16 -10.23
N LYS A 368 -20.95 -2.12 -11.04
CA LYS A 368 -21.71 -2.14 -12.30
C LYS A 368 -20.79 -2.09 -13.53
N SER A 369 -19.49 -2.15 -13.31
CA SER A 369 -18.45 -1.93 -14.32
C SER A 369 -17.89 -3.28 -14.79
N VAL A 370 -17.36 -3.32 -16.02
CA VAL A 370 -16.55 -4.44 -16.50
C VAL A 370 -15.08 -4.31 -16.10
N ARG A 371 -14.69 -3.18 -15.48
CA ARG A 371 -13.34 -2.95 -14.98
C ARG A 371 -13.01 -3.95 -13.88
N HIS A 372 -11.73 -4.29 -13.76
CA HIS A 372 -11.25 -5.23 -12.75
C HIS A 372 -11.68 -4.77 -11.34
N PRO A 373 -12.27 -5.65 -10.51
CA PRO A 373 -12.70 -5.27 -9.17
C PRO A 373 -11.50 -4.92 -8.28
N LEU A 374 -11.72 -3.99 -7.34
CA LEU A 374 -10.70 -3.67 -6.35
C LEU A 374 -10.47 -4.88 -5.45
N LEU A 375 -9.20 -5.21 -5.23
CA LEU A 375 -8.84 -6.20 -4.21
C LEU A 375 -9.34 -5.76 -2.84
N LYS A 376 -9.73 -6.73 -2.00
CA LYS A 376 -10.36 -6.50 -0.70
C LYS A 376 -9.67 -5.43 0.17
N HIS A 377 -8.34 -5.32 0.09
CA HIS A 377 -7.56 -4.37 0.88
C HIS A 377 -7.37 -2.98 0.27
N LEU A 378 -7.71 -2.82 -1.00
CA LEU A 378 -7.77 -1.54 -1.70
C LEU A 378 -9.18 -0.96 -1.67
N THR A 379 -10.00 -1.31 -0.67
CA THR A 379 -11.41 -0.88 -0.58
C THR A 379 -11.65 0.25 0.43
N ASN A 380 -10.59 0.80 1.05
CA ASN A 380 -10.65 1.90 2.02
C ASN A 380 -11.59 3.02 1.56
N SER A 381 -12.42 3.53 2.47
CA SER A 381 -13.30 4.66 2.18
C SER A 381 -12.48 5.95 1.98
N TYR A 382 -13.07 6.95 1.32
CA TYR A 382 -12.44 8.27 1.19
C TYR A 382 -12.11 8.87 2.56
N ALA A 383 -13.00 8.72 3.55
CA ALA A 383 -12.77 9.17 4.92
C ALA A 383 -11.50 8.55 5.55
N VAL A 384 -11.24 7.26 5.31
CA VAL A 384 -10.03 6.57 5.78
C VAL A 384 -8.77 7.13 5.10
N ASN A 385 -8.82 7.31 3.77
CA ASN A 385 -7.68 7.86 3.02
C ASN A 385 -7.37 9.29 3.47
N GLN A 386 -8.40 10.14 3.59
CA GLN A 386 -8.23 11.50 4.07
C GLN A 386 -7.70 11.53 5.52
N ASN A 387 -8.20 10.67 6.41
CA ASN A 387 -7.69 10.61 7.79
C ASN A 387 -6.22 10.18 7.83
N THR A 388 -5.78 9.29 6.93
CA THR A 388 -4.37 8.91 6.79
C THR A 388 -3.49 10.12 6.45
N LEU A 389 -3.90 10.95 5.49
CA LEU A 389 -3.16 12.15 5.12
C LEU A 389 -3.10 13.16 6.28
N LYS A 390 -4.23 13.36 6.98
CA LYS A 390 -4.28 14.20 8.20
C LYS A 390 -3.35 13.66 9.29
N ALA A 391 -3.32 12.34 9.48
CA ALA A 391 -2.47 11.70 10.47
C ALA A 391 -0.99 11.90 10.16
N ILE A 392 -0.57 11.80 8.89
CA ILE A 392 0.81 12.10 8.49
C ILE A 392 1.15 13.58 8.76
N ILE A 393 0.32 14.50 8.29
CA ILE A 393 0.54 15.95 8.50
C ILE A 393 0.61 16.28 9.99
N TYR A 394 -0.29 15.69 10.79
CA TYR A 394 -0.32 15.89 12.23
C TYR A 394 0.90 15.28 12.93
N ALA A 395 1.24 14.02 12.64
CA ALA A 395 2.32 13.28 13.31
C ALA A 395 3.68 13.95 13.11
N PHE A 396 3.90 14.50 11.91
CA PHE A 396 5.14 15.17 11.54
C PHE A 396 5.07 16.69 11.66
N ASP A 397 3.95 17.28 12.10
CA ASP A 397 3.79 18.73 12.25
C ASP A 397 4.11 19.48 10.94
N LEU A 398 3.60 18.98 9.81
CA LEU A 398 3.90 19.51 8.49
C LEU A 398 3.18 20.84 8.25
N GLN A 399 3.91 21.81 7.70
CA GLN A 399 3.43 23.14 7.34
C GLN A 399 3.70 23.41 5.86
N LYS A 400 2.93 24.31 5.27
CA LYS A 400 3.17 24.80 3.91
C LYS A 400 4.46 25.61 3.86
N LYS A 401 4.97 25.87 2.65
CA LYS A 401 6.21 26.63 2.43
C LYS A 401 6.19 28.06 2.97
N ASP A 402 5.00 28.64 3.10
CA ASP A 402 4.76 29.97 3.68
C ASP A 402 4.51 29.93 5.19
N ASP A 403 4.88 28.82 5.85
CA ASP A 403 4.62 28.51 7.26
C ASP A 403 3.14 28.45 7.66
N SER A 404 2.21 28.51 6.68
CA SER A 404 0.79 28.34 6.97
C SER A 404 0.44 26.88 7.28
N PRO A 405 -0.60 26.62 8.10
CA PRO A 405 -0.97 25.26 8.46
C PRO A 405 -1.45 24.45 7.24
N ALA A 406 -0.88 23.26 7.05
CA ALA A 406 -1.42 22.28 6.09
C ALA A 406 -2.69 21.58 6.61
N LEU A 407 -2.90 21.63 7.93
CA LEU A 407 -4.06 21.05 8.63
C LEU A 407 -4.55 22.03 9.70
N TYR A 408 -5.80 22.49 9.55
CA TYR A 408 -6.51 23.29 10.53
C TYR A 408 -7.26 22.37 11.49
N LEU A 409 -6.72 22.18 12.69
CA LEU A 409 -7.29 21.30 13.70
C LEU A 409 -8.54 21.89 14.37
N ASP A 410 -9.44 21.01 14.80
CA ASP A 410 -10.53 21.40 15.70
C ASP A 410 -9.95 21.87 17.05
N GLY A 411 -10.29 23.10 17.45
CA GLY A 411 -9.74 23.72 18.65
C GLY A 411 -10.21 23.11 19.97
N LYS A 412 -11.27 22.31 19.99
CA LYS A 412 -11.80 21.66 21.20
C LYS A 412 -11.37 20.19 21.30
N MET A 413 -11.44 19.46 20.20
CA MET A 413 -11.16 18.02 20.19
C MET A 413 -10.37 17.63 18.93
N PRO A 414 -9.05 17.92 18.87
CA PRO A 414 -8.23 17.67 17.68
C PRO A 414 -8.08 16.18 17.35
N ILE A 415 -8.22 15.30 18.35
CA ILE A 415 -8.14 13.84 18.19
C ILE A 415 -9.33 13.19 18.87
N SER A 416 -9.97 12.23 18.20
CA SER A 416 -11.04 11.43 18.78
C SER A 416 -10.94 9.95 18.38
N THR A 417 -11.54 9.07 19.17
CA THR A 417 -11.77 7.68 18.77
C THR A 417 -12.95 7.59 17.80
N ASP A 418 -12.88 6.68 16.85
CA ASP A 418 -13.92 6.45 15.85
C ASP A 418 -14.02 4.94 15.58
N GLU A 419 -15.21 4.37 15.75
CA GLU A 419 -15.43 2.93 15.55
C GLU A 419 -15.28 2.51 14.08
N GLY A 420 -15.44 3.45 13.14
CA GLY A 420 -15.26 3.23 11.71
C GLY A 420 -13.81 3.34 11.23
N LEU A 421 -12.87 3.75 12.10
CA LEU A 421 -11.45 3.90 11.77
C LEU A 421 -10.58 2.98 12.65
N ILE A 422 -9.57 2.38 12.05
CA ILE A 422 -8.57 1.59 12.79
C ILE A 422 -7.70 2.54 13.62
N ASP A 423 -7.29 3.64 12.99
CA ASP A 423 -6.50 4.72 13.60
C ASP A 423 -7.41 5.69 14.36
N VAL A 424 -6.82 6.54 15.21
CA VAL A 424 -7.56 7.68 15.75
C VAL A 424 -8.01 8.62 14.63
N ARG A 425 -9.15 9.27 14.84
CA ARG A 425 -9.64 10.32 13.95
C ARG A 425 -8.89 11.62 14.27
N ILE A 426 -8.34 12.24 13.22
CA ILE A 426 -7.76 13.59 13.29
C ILE A 426 -8.83 14.59 12.86
N ASN A 427 -9.38 15.30 13.84
CA ASN A 427 -10.45 16.27 13.62
C ASN A 427 -9.85 17.60 13.14
N GLY A 428 -10.21 17.95 11.93
CA GLY A 428 -9.72 19.15 11.27
C GLY A 428 -9.96 19.11 9.77
N GLN A 429 -9.60 20.21 9.11
CA GLN A 429 -9.70 20.38 7.67
C GLN A 429 -8.30 20.55 7.07
N LEU A 430 -8.03 19.79 6.01
CA LEU A 430 -6.81 19.98 5.23
C LEU A 430 -6.90 21.32 4.48
N ALA A 431 -5.77 22.00 4.35
CA ALA A 431 -5.66 23.18 3.50
C ALA A 431 -5.84 22.78 2.02
N ASN A 432 -6.14 23.76 1.17
CA ASN A 432 -6.02 23.56 -0.27
C ASN A 432 -4.53 23.66 -0.69
N PRO A 433 -4.09 22.88 -1.70
CA PRO A 433 -2.81 23.09 -2.34
C PRO A 433 -2.80 24.44 -3.08
N ASP A 434 -1.61 25.03 -3.22
CA ASP A 434 -1.43 26.31 -3.92
C ASP A 434 -1.31 26.16 -5.45
N LEU A 435 -1.14 24.92 -5.90
CA LEU A 435 -0.85 24.52 -7.27
C LEU A 435 0.31 25.33 -7.85
N THR A 436 1.40 25.43 -7.08
CA THR A 436 2.60 26.18 -7.48
C THR A 436 3.35 25.48 -8.60
N ASN A 437 3.36 24.16 -8.60
CA ASN A 437 3.92 23.35 -9.67
C ASN A 437 2.83 23.05 -10.72
N PRO A 438 3.03 23.45 -12.00
CA PRO A 438 2.06 23.22 -13.08
C PRO A 438 1.63 21.76 -13.24
N LYS A 439 2.49 20.80 -12.89
CA LYS A 439 2.19 19.37 -13.00
C LYS A 439 1.13 18.89 -12.00
N HIS A 440 0.98 19.53 -10.84
CA HIS A 440 -0.14 19.25 -9.94
C HIS A 440 -1.47 19.65 -10.59
N THR A 441 -1.51 20.80 -11.25
CA THR A 441 -2.65 21.26 -12.04
C THR A 441 -2.94 20.30 -13.19
N ALA A 442 -1.90 19.88 -13.93
CA ALA A 442 -2.01 18.90 -15.00
C ALA A 442 -2.61 17.59 -14.49
N GLY A 443 -2.15 17.09 -13.34
CA GLY A 443 -2.64 15.85 -12.75
C GLY A 443 -4.11 15.93 -12.35
N LEU A 444 -4.52 16.99 -11.64
CA LEU A 444 -5.93 17.18 -11.26
C LEU A 444 -6.85 17.35 -12.48
N LEU A 445 -6.44 18.14 -13.47
CA LEU A 445 -7.19 18.30 -14.72
C LEU A 445 -7.30 16.96 -15.46
N SER A 446 -6.22 16.17 -15.49
CA SER A 446 -6.21 14.86 -16.13
C SER A 446 -7.18 13.88 -15.48
N ILE A 447 -7.22 13.85 -14.15
CA ILE A 447 -8.19 13.04 -13.41
C ILE A 447 -9.61 13.49 -13.76
N ALA A 448 -9.87 14.80 -13.81
CA ALA A 448 -11.20 15.31 -14.12
C ALA A 448 -11.69 14.88 -15.51
N VAL A 449 -10.82 14.95 -16.52
CA VAL A 449 -11.13 14.51 -17.89
C VAL A 449 -11.37 13.01 -17.94
N LEU A 450 -10.43 12.19 -17.42
CA LEU A 450 -10.54 10.73 -17.43
C LEU A 450 -11.81 10.22 -16.73
N VAL A 451 -12.07 10.72 -15.51
CA VAL A 451 -13.24 10.28 -14.74
C VAL A 451 -14.53 10.71 -15.45
N SER A 452 -14.60 11.94 -15.97
CA SER A 452 -15.80 12.42 -16.67
C SER A 452 -16.10 11.61 -17.92
N GLU A 453 -15.11 11.44 -18.80
CA GLU A 453 -15.26 10.67 -20.04
C GLU A 453 -15.63 9.21 -19.74
N GLN A 454 -15.01 8.59 -18.73
CA GLN A 454 -15.36 7.23 -18.32
C GLN A 454 -16.80 7.12 -17.81
N MET A 455 -17.27 8.06 -16.97
CA MET A 455 -18.65 8.04 -16.48
C MET A 455 -19.67 8.28 -17.59
N LEU A 456 -19.36 9.14 -18.56
CA LEU A 456 -20.19 9.37 -19.74
C LEU A 456 -20.36 8.09 -20.56
N MET A 457 -19.28 7.35 -20.79
CA MET A 457 -19.28 6.10 -21.56
C MET A 457 -19.95 4.96 -20.78
N GLU A 458 -19.38 4.63 -19.62
CA GLU A 458 -19.67 3.38 -18.91
C GLU A 458 -20.98 3.42 -18.13
N GLN A 459 -21.46 4.61 -17.74
CA GLN A 459 -22.72 4.73 -17.01
C GLN A 459 -23.79 5.40 -17.85
N LEU A 460 -23.52 6.59 -18.38
CA LEU A 460 -24.56 7.40 -19.00
C LEU A 460 -25.00 6.86 -20.36
N LEU A 461 -24.05 6.64 -21.27
CA LEU A 461 -24.34 6.13 -22.61
C LEU A 461 -24.76 4.66 -22.57
N ARG A 462 -24.10 3.83 -21.75
CA ARG A 462 -24.53 2.44 -21.54
C ARG A 462 -26.00 2.36 -21.11
N ASP A 463 -26.39 3.09 -20.08
CA ASP A 463 -27.74 3.03 -19.53
C ASP A 463 -28.76 3.64 -20.50
N THR A 464 -28.35 4.58 -21.35
CA THR A 464 -29.19 5.11 -22.44
C THR A 464 -29.57 4.01 -23.43
N VAL A 465 -28.61 3.16 -23.80
CA VAL A 465 -28.86 2.02 -24.71
C VAL A 465 -29.65 0.92 -24.01
N HIS A 466 -29.31 0.61 -22.76
CA HIS A 466 -29.87 -0.53 -22.04
C HIS A 466 -31.29 -0.28 -21.49
N TYR A 467 -31.55 0.91 -20.94
CA TYR A 467 -32.83 1.26 -20.28
C TYR A 467 -33.67 2.29 -21.06
N GLY A 468 -33.13 2.91 -22.10
CA GLY A 468 -33.83 3.88 -22.94
C GLY A 468 -33.78 5.33 -22.42
N GLU A 469 -34.38 6.25 -23.19
CA GLU A 469 -34.25 7.71 -23.01
C GLU A 469 -34.87 8.25 -21.72
N GLU A 470 -35.83 7.52 -21.13
CA GLU A 470 -36.50 7.94 -19.90
C GLU A 470 -35.64 7.72 -18.65
N HIS A 471 -34.57 6.93 -18.76
CA HIS A 471 -33.67 6.66 -17.65
C HIS A 471 -32.97 7.96 -17.18
N PRO A 472 -32.78 8.19 -15.87
CA PRO A 472 -32.13 9.42 -15.37
C PRO A 472 -30.77 9.70 -16.00
N ASN A 473 -29.98 8.65 -16.22
CA ASN A 473 -28.66 8.78 -16.86
C ASN A 473 -28.75 9.17 -18.34
N ALA A 474 -29.81 8.75 -19.05
CA ALA A 474 -30.04 9.14 -20.44
C ALA A 474 -30.44 10.61 -20.55
N ARG A 475 -31.35 11.06 -19.67
CA ARG A 475 -31.73 12.47 -19.56
C ARG A 475 -30.53 13.35 -19.20
N ALA A 476 -29.67 12.87 -18.30
CA ALA A 476 -28.44 13.55 -17.93
C ALA A 476 -27.46 13.65 -19.11
N LEU A 477 -27.24 12.56 -19.86
CA LEU A 477 -26.39 12.58 -21.06
C LEU A 477 -26.92 13.56 -22.10
N LYS A 478 -28.22 13.51 -22.37
CA LYS A 478 -28.88 14.43 -23.30
C LYS A 478 -28.70 15.89 -22.91
N ALA A 479 -28.85 16.20 -21.61
CA ALA A 479 -28.64 17.55 -21.08
C ALA A 479 -27.16 17.99 -21.15
N ILE A 480 -26.21 17.08 -20.89
CA ILE A 480 -24.76 17.36 -20.98
C ILE A 480 -24.36 17.66 -22.42
N LEU A 481 -24.84 16.87 -23.38
CA LEU A 481 -24.53 17.08 -24.80
C LEU A 481 -25.24 18.32 -25.36
N ASN A 482 -26.47 18.58 -24.91
CA ASN A 482 -27.33 19.64 -25.45
C ASN A 482 -27.37 19.61 -26.99
N ASP A 483 -27.52 18.39 -27.53
CA ASP A 483 -27.41 18.06 -28.94
C ASP A 483 -28.14 16.75 -29.22
N ASP A 484 -29.38 16.86 -29.69
CA ASP A 484 -30.27 15.70 -29.87
C ASP A 484 -29.78 14.78 -31.00
N GLU A 485 -29.23 15.35 -32.08
CA GLU A 485 -28.71 14.56 -33.20
C GLU A 485 -27.49 13.75 -32.77
N LEU A 486 -26.53 14.39 -32.07
CA LEU A 486 -25.37 13.69 -31.54
C LEU A 486 -25.76 12.65 -30.49
N PHE A 487 -26.69 12.97 -29.59
CA PHE A 487 -27.19 12.02 -28.59
C PHE A 487 -27.75 10.75 -29.24
N LEU A 488 -28.60 10.89 -30.26
CA LEU A 488 -29.18 9.76 -30.99
C LEU A 488 -28.12 8.96 -31.73
N LYS A 489 -27.17 9.65 -32.36
CA LYS A 489 -26.05 9.02 -33.07
C LYS A 489 -25.14 8.22 -32.13
N LEU A 490 -24.73 8.79 -31.00
CA LEU A 490 -23.89 8.10 -30.02
C LEU A 490 -24.60 6.86 -29.45
N ARG A 491 -25.92 6.94 -29.24
CA ARG A 491 -26.74 5.79 -28.83
C ARG A 491 -26.75 4.70 -29.88
N GLU A 492 -26.95 5.07 -31.15
CA GLU A 492 -26.92 4.12 -32.27
C GLU A 492 -25.55 3.47 -32.40
N ASP A 493 -24.47 4.28 -32.43
CA ASP A 493 -23.09 3.81 -32.47
C ASP A 493 -22.81 2.82 -31.32
N ALA A 494 -23.19 3.17 -30.08
CA ALA A 494 -23.01 2.33 -28.91
C ALA A 494 -23.83 1.02 -28.93
N SER A 495 -25.02 1.05 -29.54
CA SER A 495 -25.88 -0.15 -29.64
C SER A 495 -25.31 -1.24 -30.54
N ASN A 496 -24.37 -0.89 -31.42
CA ASN A 496 -23.69 -1.80 -32.34
C ASN A 496 -22.37 -2.37 -31.77
N LEU A 497 -21.98 -1.98 -30.56
CA LEU A 497 -20.76 -2.43 -29.88
C LEU A 497 -20.99 -3.73 -29.09
N PRO A 498 -19.92 -4.42 -28.62
CA PRO A 498 -20.04 -5.61 -27.78
C PRO A 498 -20.94 -5.36 -26.56
N THR A 499 -21.74 -6.35 -26.16
CA THR A 499 -22.74 -6.24 -25.08
C THR A 499 -22.61 -7.37 -24.06
N ASN A 500 -23.07 -7.10 -22.84
CA ASN A 500 -23.31 -8.08 -21.79
C ASN A 500 -24.72 -7.93 -21.21
N GLU A 501 -25.00 -8.63 -20.11
CA GLU A 501 -26.28 -8.57 -19.40
C GLU A 501 -26.67 -7.18 -18.87
N ASN A 502 -25.72 -6.26 -18.74
CA ASN A 502 -25.92 -4.87 -18.30
C ASN A 502 -25.92 -3.86 -19.46
N GLY A 503 -25.94 -4.32 -20.72
CA GLY A 503 -25.93 -3.47 -21.92
C GLY A 503 -24.59 -3.44 -22.66
N PRO A 504 -24.33 -2.41 -23.48
CA PRO A 504 -23.08 -2.32 -24.23
C PRO A 504 -21.88 -2.11 -23.30
N ILE A 505 -20.77 -2.77 -23.62
CA ILE A 505 -19.50 -2.66 -22.92
C ILE A 505 -18.79 -1.43 -23.47
N LEU A 506 -18.74 -0.37 -22.67
CA LEU A 506 -18.24 0.95 -23.08
C LEU A 506 -17.19 1.45 -22.09
N GLY A 507 -16.16 2.12 -22.60
CA GLY A 507 -15.09 2.66 -21.77
C GLY A 507 -13.95 3.25 -22.59
N LEU A 508 -13.10 4.04 -21.94
CA LEU A 508 -11.93 4.68 -22.54
C LEU A 508 -10.83 3.69 -22.95
N GLN A 509 -10.77 2.54 -22.28
CA GLN A 509 -9.77 1.51 -22.50
C GLN A 509 -9.96 0.72 -23.79
N PHE A 510 -11.16 0.77 -24.38
CA PHE A 510 -11.51 -0.07 -25.52
C PHE A 510 -11.25 0.62 -26.86
N THR A 511 -10.41 0.01 -27.70
CA THR A 511 -10.08 0.54 -29.03
C THR A 511 -11.32 0.72 -29.91
N TYR A 512 -12.32 -0.17 -29.81
CA TYR A 512 -13.56 -0.05 -30.58
C TYR A 512 -14.47 1.11 -30.13
N CYS A 513 -14.21 1.72 -28.96
CA CYS A 513 -14.94 2.90 -28.48
C CYS A 513 -14.36 4.23 -28.99
N GLU A 514 -13.19 4.23 -29.67
CA GLU A 514 -12.47 5.45 -30.05
C GLU A 514 -13.29 6.44 -30.88
N GLY A 515 -14.17 5.94 -31.77
CA GLY A 515 -15.05 6.79 -32.58
C GLY A 515 -16.07 7.57 -31.74
N ILE A 516 -16.62 6.94 -30.70
CA ILE A 516 -17.55 7.59 -29.75
C ILE A 516 -16.77 8.59 -28.87
N ILE A 517 -15.58 8.20 -28.40
CA ILE A 517 -14.72 9.07 -27.58
C ILE A 517 -14.34 10.32 -28.36
N THR A 518 -13.93 10.19 -29.62
CA THR A 518 -13.58 11.35 -30.47
C THR A 518 -14.72 12.35 -30.57
N GLN A 519 -15.94 11.86 -30.84
CA GLN A 519 -17.14 12.71 -30.92
C GLN A 519 -17.45 13.41 -29.58
N LEU A 520 -17.31 12.70 -28.45
CA LEU A 520 -17.48 13.30 -27.12
C LEU A 520 -16.43 14.37 -26.84
N ARG A 521 -15.15 14.10 -27.17
CA ARG A 521 -14.05 15.04 -26.93
C ARG A 521 -14.18 16.33 -27.73
N GLU A 522 -14.61 16.21 -28.99
CA GLU A 522 -14.91 17.35 -29.85
C GLU A 522 -16.09 18.16 -29.32
N LYS A 523 -17.20 17.49 -28.97
CA LYS A 523 -18.40 18.17 -28.47
C LYS A 523 -18.17 18.91 -27.15
N LEU A 524 -17.50 18.25 -26.21
CA LEU A 524 -17.29 18.78 -24.86
C LEU A 524 -16.08 19.72 -24.80
N GLY A 525 -15.24 19.74 -25.83
CA GLY A 525 -14.02 20.54 -25.90
C GLY A 525 -12.86 19.96 -25.09
N THR A 526 -12.93 18.70 -24.63
CA THR A 526 -11.85 18.11 -23.81
C THR A 526 -10.53 17.97 -24.57
N ASN A 527 -10.54 18.00 -25.91
CA ASN A 527 -9.33 18.11 -26.72
C ASN A 527 -8.50 19.36 -26.38
N HIS A 528 -9.16 20.50 -26.10
CA HIS A 528 -8.46 21.72 -25.68
C HIS A 528 -7.89 21.58 -24.27
N LEU A 529 -8.57 20.85 -23.38
CA LEU A 529 -8.08 20.57 -22.03
C LEU A 529 -6.88 19.62 -22.05
N ILE A 530 -6.86 18.63 -22.96
CA ILE A 530 -5.71 17.74 -23.14
C ILE A 530 -4.49 18.53 -23.65
N GLU A 531 -4.69 19.52 -24.52
CA GLU A 531 -3.61 20.42 -24.95
C GLU A 531 -3.09 21.28 -23.79
N VAL A 532 -3.97 21.79 -22.92
CA VAL A 532 -3.59 22.47 -21.67
C VAL A 532 -2.75 21.54 -20.79
N VAL A 533 -3.15 20.27 -20.60
CA VAL A 533 -2.34 19.28 -19.85
C VAL A 533 -0.95 19.13 -20.47
N ARG A 534 -0.84 19.02 -21.79
CA ARG A 534 0.44 18.89 -22.50
C ARG A 534 1.37 20.08 -22.25
N GLN A 535 0.83 21.29 -22.26
CA GLN A 535 1.58 22.52 -21.99
C GLN A 535 1.97 22.68 -20.52
N LEU A 536 1.12 22.26 -19.58
CA LEU A 536 1.46 22.24 -18.16
C LEU A 536 2.60 21.24 -17.86
N GLU A 537 2.61 20.09 -18.54
CA GLU A 537 3.67 19.09 -18.43
C GLU A 537 5.00 19.58 -19.03
N SER A 538 4.98 20.39 -20.10
CA SER A 538 6.17 20.98 -20.72
C SER A 538 6.75 22.15 -19.92
N GLY A 539 5.97 22.76 -19.01
CA GLY A 539 6.37 23.92 -18.23
C GLY A 539 6.44 25.22 -19.05
N GLU A 540 5.79 25.24 -20.21
CA GLU A 540 5.75 26.42 -21.09
C GLU A 540 4.78 27.50 -20.55
N SER A 541 5.06 28.76 -20.85
CA SER A 541 4.16 29.88 -20.54
C SER A 541 2.84 29.68 -21.26
N MET A 542 1.74 29.63 -20.52
CA MET A 542 0.42 29.34 -21.05
C MET A 542 -0.51 30.55 -20.98
N ASP A 543 -1.05 30.92 -22.13
CA ASP A 543 -2.28 31.71 -22.23
C ASP A 543 -3.44 30.75 -22.53
N ILE A 544 -4.41 30.69 -21.63
CA ILE A 544 -5.55 29.79 -21.79
C ILE A 544 -6.50 30.36 -22.83
N ASN A 545 -6.67 29.61 -23.92
CA ASN A 545 -7.57 30.04 -24.98
C ASN A 545 -9.06 30.03 -24.52
N PRO A 546 -9.93 30.83 -25.16
CA PRO A 546 -11.35 30.88 -24.80
C PRO A 546 -12.07 29.52 -24.90
N ASP A 547 -11.63 28.67 -25.82
CA ASP A 547 -12.21 27.33 -26.03
C ASP A 547 -11.92 26.41 -24.83
N ALA A 548 -10.73 26.49 -24.23
CA ALA A 548 -10.38 25.77 -23.01
C ALA A 548 -11.15 26.29 -21.80
N ILE A 549 -11.39 27.60 -21.70
CA ILE A 549 -12.25 28.17 -20.65
C ILE A 549 -13.68 27.60 -20.76
N THR A 550 -14.21 27.55 -21.99
CA THR A 550 -15.53 26.95 -22.26
C THR A 550 -15.54 25.46 -21.90
N ALA A 551 -14.50 24.73 -22.27
CA ALA A 551 -14.37 23.31 -21.93
C ALA A 551 -14.23 23.06 -20.42
N LEU A 552 -13.54 23.94 -19.67
CA LEU A 552 -13.48 23.87 -18.20
C LEU A 552 -14.86 24.05 -17.56
N ASN A 553 -15.65 25.00 -18.07
CA ASN A 553 -17.04 25.21 -17.61
C ASN A 553 -17.93 23.98 -17.90
N ASN A 554 -17.79 23.40 -19.10
CA ASN A 554 -18.50 22.17 -19.46
C ASN A 554 -18.10 21.02 -18.52
N LEU A 555 -16.81 20.83 -18.26
CA LEU A 555 -16.29 19.79 -17.38
C LEU A 555 -16.81 19.96 -15.94
N PHE A 556 -16.84 21.20 -15.44
CA PHE A 556 -17.42 21.50 -14.12
C PHE A 556 -18.91 21.15 -14.06
N THR A 557 -19.66 21.49 -15.11
CA THR A 557 -21.10 21.20 -15.21
C THR A 557 -21.37 19.69 -15.28
N ILE A 558 -20.55 18.94 -16.03
CA ILE A 558 -20.58 17.47 -16.03
C ILE A 558 -20.37 16.94 -14.61
N GLY A 559 -19.37 17.46 -13.89
CA GLY A 559 -19.12 17.12 -12.49
C GLY A 559 -20.33 17.36 -11.59
N VAL A 560 -21.04 18.48 -11.75
CA VAL A 560 -22.28 18.77 -11.00
C VAL A 560 -23.36 17.74 -11.31
N THR A 561 -23.59 17.45 -12.59
CA THR A 561 -24.60 16.48 -13.03
C THR A 561 -24.31 15.09 -12.48
N LEU A 562 -23.07 14.60 -12.63
CA LEU A 562 -22.66 13.30 -12.10
C LEU A 562 -22.82 13.23 -10.57
N GLN A 563 -22.51 14.31 -9.86
CA GLN A 563 -22.65 14.36 -8.41
C GLN A 563 -24.11 14.28 -7.93
N GLN A 564 -25.08 14.66 -8.78
CA GLN A 564 -26.52 14.58 -8.47
C GLN A 564 -27.13 13.21 -8.75
N LEU A 565 -26.49 12.38 -9.58
CA LEU A 565 -26.98 11.05 -9.93
C LEU A 565 -26.57 10.02 -8.87
N GLU A 566 -27.54 9.30 -8.30
CA GLU A 566 -27.27 8.34 -7.22
C GLU A 566 -26.23 7.27 -7.63
N GLY A 567 -26.25 6.85 -8.89
CA GLY A 567 -25.37 5.79 -9.42
C GLY A 567 -23.92 6.20 -9.63
N THR A 568 -23.60 7.49 -9.72
CA THR A 568 -22.25 8.00 -10.04
C THR A 568 -21.71 8.97 -8.98
N SER A 569 -22.55 9.42 -8.06
CA SER A 569 -22.20 10.41 -7.04
C SER A 569 -21.18 9.91 -6.02
N GLY A 570 -20.20 10.78 -5.71
CA GLY A 570 -19.29 10.59 -4.58
C GLY A 570 -19.89 10.96 -3.22
N ALA A 571 -21.15 11.44 -3.17
CA ALA A 571 -21.77 12.01 -1.96
C ALA A 571 -21.86 11.01 -0.79
N LYS A 572 -22.13 9.73 -1.07
CA LYS A 572 -22.16 8.68 -0.03
C LYS A 572 -20.82 8.54 0.70
N ALA A 573 -19.72 8.93 0.06
CA ALA A 573 -18.38 8.96 0.63
C ALA A 573 -17.98 10.34 1.21
N ASN A 574 -18.90 11.32 1.26
CA ASN A 574 -18.63 12.72 1.59
C ASN A 574 -17.62 13.38 0.63
N SER A 575 -17.59 12.97 -0.63
CA SER A 575 -16.77 13.57 -1.68
C SER A 575 -17.62 14.53 -2.53
N ARG A 576 -17.02 15.64 -2.99
CA ARG A 576 -17.57 16.56 -4.00
C ARG A 576 -17.43 16.03 -5.43
N GLY A 577 -16.92 14.82 -5.60
CA GLY A 577 -16.63 14.19 -6.87
C GLY A 577 -15.53 14.93 -7.63
N ILE A 578 -15.67 14.97 -8.95
CA ILE A 578 -14.72 15.60 -9.87
C ILE A 578 -14.46 17.07 -9.52
N ASN A 579 -15.49 17.78 -9.06
CA ASN A 579 -15.39 19.20 -8.74
C ASN A 579 -14.59 19.49 -7.47
N GLY A 580 -14.23 18.46 -6.68
CA GLY A 580 -13.39 18.61 -5.50
C GLY A 580 -12.03 19.26 -5.80
N GLY A 581 -11.33 18.77 -6.82
CA GLY A 581 -10.07 19.36 -7.30
C GLY A 581 -10.22 20.27 -8.52
N LEU A 582 -11.19 20.01 -9.42
CA LEU A 582 -11.38 20.84 -10.62
C LEU A 582 -11.67 22.31 -10.28
N SER A 583 -12.36 22.59 -9.17
CA SER A 583 -12.63 23.97 -8.75
C SER A 583 -11.33 24.77 -8.52
N LEU A 584 -10.31 24.13 -7.94
CA LEU A 584 -9.00 24.76 -7.69
C LEU A 584 -8.20 24.91 -8.98
N VAL A 585 -8.29 23.93 -9.88
CA VAL A 585 -7.73 24.05 -11.24
C VAL A 585 -8.33 25.24 -11.96
N ILE A 586 -9.66 25.40 -11.95
CA ILE A 586 -10.34 26.56 -12.55
C ILE A 586 -9.93 27.85 -11.88
N GLN A 587 -9.84 27.90 -10.54
CA GLN A 587 -9.37 29.08 -9.83
C GLN A 587 -7.97 29.52 -10.28
N LYS A 588 -7.07 28.55 -10.53
CA LYS A 588 -5.69 28.82 -10.96
C LYS A 588 -5.61 29.26 -12.42
N LEU A 589 -6.36 28.57 -13.28
CA LEU A 589 -6.27 28.67 -14.73
C LEU A 589 -7.18 29.78 -15.29
N ALA A 590 -8.40 29.89 -14.79
CA ALA A 590 -9.41 30.84 -15.25
C ALA A 590 -10.15 31.48 -14.05
N PRO A 591 -9.51 32.42 -13.31
CA PRO A 591 -10.07 33.03 -12.10
C PRO A 591 -11.46 33.66 -12.31
N SER A 592 -11.68 34.35 -13.43
CA SER A 592 -12.99 34.95 -13.73
C SER A 592 -14.11 33.90 -13.84
N LEU A 593 -13.81 32.74 -14.44
CA LEU A 593 -14.76 31.62 -14.50
C LEU A 593 -15.01 31.03 -13.11
N TYR A 594 -13.98 30.94 -12.27
CA TYR A 594 -14.14 30.50 -10.89
C TYR A 594 -15.15 31.38 -10.14
N ASP A 595 -15.01 32.70 -10.22
CA ASP A 595 -15.90 33.66 -9.57
C ASP A 595 -17.37 33.47 -10.02
N GLU A 596 -17.59 33.24 -11.31
CA GLU A 596 -18.92 32.93 -11.87
C GLU A 596 -19.50 31.61 -11.33
N LEU A 597 -18.66 30.61 -11.08
CA LEU A 597 -19.06 29.27 -10.65
C LEU A 597 -19.18 29.10 -9.12
N SER A 598 -18.49 29.93 -8.33
CA SER A 598 -18.48 29.84 -6.86
C SER A 598 -19.87 29.99 -6.21
N GLY A 599 -20.86 30.54 -6.93
CA GLY A 599 -22.26 30.59 -6.48
C GLY A 599 -23.10 29.34 -6.80
N ARG A 600 -22.56 28.38 -7.57
CA ARG A 600 -23.27 27.18 -8.06
C ARG A 600 -22.81 25.88 -7.41
N THR A 601 -21.77 25.93 -6.58
CA THR A 601 -21.26 24.75 -5.88
C THR A 601 -22.24 24.37 -4.77
N PRO A 602 -22.79 23.14 -4.74
CA PRO A 602 -23.59 22.71 -3.61
C PRO A 602 -22.73 22.77 -2.34
N PRO A 603 -23.26 23.26 -1.20
CA PRO A 603 -22.52 23.24 0.04
C PRO A 603 -22.09 21.82 0.39
N THR A 604 -20.90 21.68 0.99
CA THR A 604 -20.44 20.42 1.55
C THR A 604 -21.56 19.85 2.43
N PRO A 605 -22.01 18.59 2.24
CA PRO A 605 -23.06 18.04 3.07
C PRO A 605 -22.62 18.13 4.54
N VAL A 606 -23.34 18.96 5.30
CA VAL A 606 -23.14 19.11 6.74
C VAL A 606 -23.51 17.79 7.39
N LEU A 607 -22.64 17.35 8.29
CA LEU A 607 -22.78 16.15 9.12
C LEU A 607 -24.15 16.17 9.84
N GLN A 608 -25.20 15.61 9.23
CA GLN A 608 -26.39 15.22 9.98
C GLN A 608 -26.06 13.89 10.63
N THR A 609 -25.56 13.96 11.86
CA THR A 609 -25.58 12.87 12.82
C THR A 609 -27.04 12.52 13.15
N LYS A 610 -27.72 11.88 12.19
CA LYS A 610 -28.86 11.03 12.45
C LYS A 610 -28.58 9.72 11.73
N SER A 611 -28.11 8.76 12.52
CA SER A 611 -28.20 7.35 12.16
C SER A 611 -29.69 7.05 11.98
N GLU A 612 -30.18 7.13 10.76
CA GLU A 612 -31.28 6.28 10.36
C GLU A 612 -30.69 4.91 10.09
N VAL A 613 -30.98 4.00 11.01
CA VAL A 613 -30.74 2.58 10.84
C VAL A 613 -31.38 2.16 9.52
N GLU A 614 -30.55 1.86 8.52
CA GLU A 614 -30.98 1.18 7.30
C GLU A 614 -31.70 -0.10 7.71
N LYS A 615 -33.03 -0.10 7.58
CA LYS A 615 -33.79 -1.35 7.49
C LYS A 615 -33.44 -1.97 6.15
N ALA A 616 -32.45 -2.87 6.18
CA ALA A 616 -32.17 -3.77 5.08
C ALA A 616 -33.46 -4.46 4.66
N SER A 617 -33.88 -4.25 3.41
CA SER A 617 -34.88 -5.07 2.75
C SER A 617 -34.38 -6.51 2.76
N SER A 618 -35.13 -7.37 3.43
CA SER A 618 -34.88 -8.78 3.63
C SER A 618 -34.97 -9.55 2.30
N GLU A 619 -33.85 -9.74 1.61
CA GLU A 619 -33.67 -10.82 0.61
C GLU A 619 -32.19 -11.08 0.25
N LEU A 620 -31.26 -10.65 1.11
CA LEU A 620 -29.81 -10.88 1.03
C LEU A 620 -29.30 -11.63 2.27
N GLU A 621 -30.02 -12.68 2.69
CA GLU A 621 -29.54 -13.64 3.68
C GLU A 621 -28.51 -14.59 3.04
N THR A 622 -27.27 -14.11 2.89
CA THR A 622 -25.98 -14.84 2.90
C THR A 622 -24.79 -13.91 2.63
N MET A 623 -24.86 -12.63 3.04
CA MET A 623 -23.66 -11.80 3.16
C MET A 623 -23.16 -11.82 4.59
N ASP A 624 -22.14 -12.65 4.82
CA ASP A 624 -21.34 -12.62 6.03
C ASP A 624 -20.85 -11.19 6.29
N VAL A 625 -21.19 -10.72 7.48
CA VAL A 625 -20.69 -9.48 8.08
C VAL A 625 -19.19 -9.39 7.84
N CYS A 626 -18.76 -8.24 7.32
CA CYS A 626 -17.38 -7.79 7.23
C CYS A 626 -16.54 -8.30 8.43
N PRO A 627 -15.61 -9.26 8.24
CA PRO A 627 -14.85 -9.85 9.36
C PRO A 627 -13.77 -8.89 9.92
N PHE A 628 -13.73 -7.64 9.44
CA PHE A 628 -12.78 -6.61 9.88
C PHE A 628 -13.20 -5.86 11.15
N ILE A 629 -14.42 -6.06 11.66
CA ILE A 629 -14.96 -5.30 12.81
C ILE A 629 -15.37 -6.22 13.98
N SER A 630 -15.37 -7.55 13.83
CA SER A 630 -15.87 -8.47 14.86
C SER A 630 -14.90 -8.77 16.00
N GLY A 631 -13.96 -7.87 16.29
CA GLY A 631 -13.33 -7.79 17.61
C GLY A 631 -14.26 -7.10 18.59
N LYS A 632 -15.36 -7.76 19.01
CA LYS A 632 -16.18 -7.28 20.13
C LYS A 632 -15.29 -7.11 21.37
N LEU A 633 -14.93 -5.88 21.71
CA LEU A 633 -14.50 -5.49 23.04
C LEU A 633 -15.63 -4.69 23.65
N GLY A 634 -16.10 -5.16 24.81
CA GLY A 634 -17.17 -4.51 25.56
C GLY A 634 -16.84 -3.04 25.82
N SER A 635 -17.87 -2.22 25.72
CA SER A 635 -17.84 -0.83 26.16
C SER A 635 -17.30 -0.74 27.59
N LYS A 636 -16.10 -0.20 27.74
CA LYS A 636 -15.64 0.38 28.99
C LYS A 636 -15.03 1.74 28.70
N SER A 637 -15.72 2.77 29.17
CA SER A 637 -15.16 4.10 29.39
C SER A 637 -13.89 3.99 30.23
N ILE A 638 -12.90 4.82 29.92
CA ILE A 638 -11.62 4.89 30.61
C ILE A 638 -11.85 5.25 32.09
N GLU A 639 -11.46 4.36 33.01
CA GLU A 639 -11.37 4.64 34.45
C GLU A 639 -9.92 4.53 34.97
N ASN A 640 -9.64 5.38 35.96
CA ASN A 640 -8.40 5.81 36.61
C ASN A 640 -7.52 4.65 37.19
N PRO A 641 -6.17 4.67 37.06
CA PRO A 641 -5.29 3.53 37.40
C PRO A 641 -5.01 3.28 38.90
N HIS A 642 -5.93 3.60 39.80
CA HIS A 642 -5.79 3.33 41.24
C HIS A 642 -7.00 2.57 41.81
N GLN A 643 -7.14 1.28 41.51
CA GLN A 643 -7.93 0.37 42.34
C GLN A 643 -7.53 -1.10 42.15
N GLN A 644 -7.44 -1.83 43.26
CA GLN A 644 -7.04 -3.23 43.35
C GLN A 644 -8.11 -4.19 42.82
N LYS A 645 -7.60 -5.31 42.28
CA LYS A 645 -8.29 -6.45 41.64
C LYS A 645 -9.35 -7.11 42.51
N ASP A 646 -10.32 -7.73 41.83
CA ASP A 646 -10.75 -9.11 42.15
C ASP A 646 -11.14 -9.90 40.88
N HIS A 647 -10.84 -11.20 40.91
CA HIS A 647 -11.00 -12.20 39.85
C HIS A 647 -12.42 -12.76 39.78
N GLU A 648 -12.89 -13.15 38.58
CA GLU A 648 -13.71 -14.38 38.42
C GLU A 648 -13.70 -14.96 36.99
N LEU A 649 -13.73 -16.30 36.92
CA LEU A 649 -13.65 -17.20 35.77
C LEU A 649 -15.03 -17.57 35.19
N LYS A 650 -15.12 -17.87 33.87
CA LYS A 650 -15.89 -18.96 33.20
C LYS A 650 -15.90 -18.72 31.67
N LYS A 651 -15.46 -19.62 30.78
CA LYS A 651 -15.84 -21.00 30.36
C LYS A 651 -16.42 -20.96 28.93
N GLU A 652 -15.83 -21.80 28.08
CA GLU A 652 -16.11 -21.99 26.65
C GLU A 652 -17.52 -22.51 26.33
N GLN A 653 -17.97 -22.25 25.09
CA GLN A 653 -18.71 -23.23 24.31
C GLN A 653 -18.39 -23.09 22.81
N THR A 654 -18.01 -24.22 22.21
CA THR A 654 -17.68 -24.46 20.81
C THR A 654 -18.92 -24.86 20.02
N THR A 655 -19.00 -24.48 18.74
CA THR A 655 -19.56 -25.29 17.64
C THR A 655 -19.31 -24.63 16.28
N GLY A 656 -18.90 -25.43 15.28
CA GLY A 656 -19.12 -25.15 13.85
C GLY A 656 -17.88 -25.06 12.96
N SER A 657 -17.39 -26.20 12.48
CA SER A 657 -16.31 -26.34 11.47
C SER A 657 -16.89 -26.34 10.05
N TRP A 658 -16.31 -25.57 9.12
CA TRP A 658 -16.57 -25.67 7.67
C TRP A 658 -15.26 -25.88 6.91
N CYS A 659 -14.96 -27.16 6.62
CA CYS A 659 -14.03 -27.60 5.58
C CYS A 659 -14.85 -27.81 4.30
N GLY A 660 -14.51 -27.11 3.21
CA GLY A 660 -15.10 -27.40 1.90
C GLY A 660 -14.87 -26.30 0.86
N PHE A 661 -13.63 -26.11 0.38
CA PHE A 661 -13.40 -25.33 -0.84
C PHE A 661 -12.12 -25.69 -1.65
N PHE A 662 -11.29 -26.64 -1.20
CA PHE A 662 -9.97 -26.93 -1.84
C PHE A 662 -9.95 -28.07 -2.88
N THR A 663 -11.06 -28.36 -3.57
CA THR A 663 -11.11 -29.47 -4.54
C THR A 663 -11.48 -29.03 -5.96
N LYS A 664 -10.80 -28.01 -6.51
CA LYS A 664 -10.89 -27.74 -7.96
C LYS A 664 -9.78 -26.87 -8.61
N VAL A 665 -8.50 -27.08 -8.27
CA VAL A 665 -7.37 -26.70 -9.17
C VAL A 665 -6.23 -27.72 -9.02
N VAL A 666 -6.53 -28.99 -9.28
CA VAL A 666 -5.54 -30.01 -9.62
C VAL A 666 -6.22 -30.87 -10.69
N VAL A 667 -5.51 -31.13 -11.80
CA VAL A 667 -5.92 -31.82 -13.04
C VAL A 667 -6.28 -30.87 -14.20
N THR A 668 -5.26 -30.28 -14.84
CA THR A 668 -5.22 -30.05 -16.31
C THR A 668 -3.83 -29.64 -16.84
N THR A 669 -2.74 -30.26 -16.38
CA THR A 669 -1.41 -30.15 -17.01
C THR A 669 -0.65 -31.47 -17.05
N GLY A 670 -1.37 -32.59 -17.14
CA GLY A 670 -0.78 -33.91 -17.36
C GLY A 670 -1.54 -34.68 -18.41
N LEU A 671 -1.31 -34.38 -19.70
CA LEU A 671 -1.59 -35.27 -20.86
C LEU A 671 -1.22 -34.64 -22.21
N THR A 672 0.03 -34.19 -22.43
CA THR A 672 0.58 -33.99 -23.79
C THR A 672 2.11 -34.11 -23.81
N ALA A 673 2.64 -35.21 -23.26
CA ALA A 673 4.06 -35.57 -23.43
C ALA A 673 4.25 -37.08 -23.47
N ALA A 674 3.57 -37.74 -24.42
CA ALA A 674 3.91 -39.09 -24.87
C ALA A 674 3.24 -39.32 -26.22
N SER A 675 3.95 -39.03 -27.31
CA SER A 675 3.87 -39.63 -28.66
C SER A 675 4.30 -38.61 -29.70
N ILE A 676 5.59 -38.58 -30.03
CA ILE A 676 6.14 -38.67 -31.39
C ILE A 676 7.66 -38.79 -31.19
N TYR A 677 8.11 -40.03 -31.30
CA TYR A 677 9.51 -40.45 -31.37
C TYR A 677 9.80 -40.78 -32.85
N PHE A 678 11.08 -40.72 -33.22
CA PHE A 678 11.71 -40.97 -34.54
C PHE A 678 11.65 -39.76 -35.49
N GLY A 679 12.76 -39.10 -35.82
CA GLY A 679 14.05 -39.59 -36.38
C GLY A 679 14.22 -38.79 -37.69
N SER A 680 15.32 -38.15 -38.06
CA SER A 680 16.68 -38.63 -38.28
C SER A 680 17.51 -37.37 -38.67
N GLN A 681 18.69 -37.18 -38.07
CA GLN A 681 20.02 -37.28 -38.70
C GLN A 681 20.54 -36.10 -39.53
N MET A 682 21.76 -35.69 -39.15
CA MET A 682 22.89 -35.17 -39.97
C MET A 682 22.64 -33.80 -40.63
N LEU A 683 23.34 -32.72 -40.27
CA LEU A 683 24.80 -32.54 -40.24
C LEU A 683 25.18 -31.38 -39.30
#